data_AF-A0A9E7EKN6-F1
#
_entry.id   AF-A0A9E7EKN6-F1
#
_cell.length_a   1.000
_cell.length_b   1.000
_cell.length_c   1.000
_cell.angle_alpha   90.00
_cell.angle_beta   90.00
_cell.angle_gamma   90.00
#
_symmetry.space_group_name_H-M   'P 1'
#
loop_
_entity.id
_entity.type
_entity.pdbx_description
1 polymer ?
#
loop_
_entity_poly.entity_id
_entity_poly.type
_entity_poly.pdbx_seq_one_letter_code
_entity_poly.pdbx_strand_id
1 'polypeptide(L)'
;MPSIPCGAFQSLLMGGSKYIPVRCSAYAAAAAVAAFVPRRRLHFRVHLRSPHFRGPLYNNLPFCQRSYRACNHSSVPVTASNAVKVARPDDETIVAKRIAYLKTKIKEVGIDDAACKPGTSPPLICPKCGGGSSMEKTLFVLIHEDGDLATWQCFRGECGWEGEVQAYKDVKAGFAKKDEDMNAKHYRVITEKSLQLEPVGEKVIAYFAERMISEETLRRNAIKQCKYGDQIAIAFPYRRNGTLVSCKYRYFSKKFWQEARTERIFYGLDDIKQLSEVIIVEGEIDKLSMEEAGYRNCVSVPDGAPAQVSKEPPAAAGEDTKFQYLWNCKEYLEKASRIILATDADGPGQALAEELARRLGKERCLRVKWPEKDATEVCKDANEVLMLYGPDALKKVIENSELYPIRGLFQFSDFFHEVDAYYHQSHGFELGVSTGWRALDELYNVMPGELTIITGVPNSGKSEWIDALLCNINKNYKWRFALCSMENKVREHARKLLEKHIGKPFFNVRYGGSTERMTVQELEQGKKWLNDTFHLIRCEDDCLPSINWVLRLAKAAVLRYGVRGLVIDPYNELDHQRSPNQTETEYVSQMLTMIKRFAQHYSCHVWFVAHPRQLQNWTGGPPNMYDISGSAHFINKCDNGIVIHRNRDAKVGPLDCVQVCVRKVRNKVVGTIGEAFLSYNRISGEYEDIDVRDITMRITTGR
;
A
#
# COMPACT_ATOMS: atom_id res chain seq x y z
N MET A 1 52.09 -0.71 41.48
CA MET A 1 53.39 -1.26 41.03
C MET A 1 53.16 -2.65 40.48
N PRO A 2 53.95 -3.17 39.51
CA PRO A 2 54.72 -2.52 38.42
C PRO A 2 53.89 -2.53 37.11
N SER A 3 53.99 -1.63 36.10
CA SER A 3 55.10 -1.14 35.24
C SER A 3 55.59 -2.18 34.19
N ILE A 4 55.25 -2.04 32.90
CA ILE A 4 55.97 -1.25 31.85
C ILE A 4 57.22 -1.97 31.31
N PRO A 5 57.34 -2.18 29.97
CA PRO A 5 58.29 -1.39 29.16
C PRO A 5 57.64 -0.67 27.95
N CYS A 6 58.42 0.21 27.30
CA CYS A 6 57.99 1.15 26.25
C CYS A 6 59.13 1.42 25.24
N GLY A 7 58.80 1.89 24.03
CA GLY A 7 59.73 2.48 23.06
C GLY A 7 58.99 3.00 21.81
N ALA A 8 59.33 4.14 21.20
CA ALA A 8 60.33 5.15 21.56
C ALA A 8 60.01 6.55 20.97
N PHE A 9 60.51 7.62 21.64
CA PHE A 9 61.00 8.94 21.15
C PHE A 9 60.59 9.45 19.74
N GLN A 10 60.24 10.74 19.49
CA GLN A 10 60.31 12.04 20.23
C GLN A 10 59.27 13.04 19.57
N SER A 11 59.15 14.39 19.71
CA SER A 11 59.87 15.51 20.37
C SER A 11 59.03 16.81 20.52
N LEU A 12 59.47 17.71 21.43
CA LEU A 12 59.50 19.21 21.46
C LEU A 12 58.77 20.04 20.34
N LEU A 13 58.19 21.25 20.55
CA LEU A 13 58.19 22.22 21.69
C LEU A 13 57.09 23.34 21.55
N MET A 14 56.95 24.20 22.58
CA MET A 14 56.17 25.48 22.70
C MET A 14 54.62 25.41 22.72
N GLY A 15 53.87 26.29 23.42
CA GLY A 15 54.23 27.23 24.50
C GLY A 15 53.40 28.54 24.61
N GLY A 16 52.46 28.66 25.58
CA GLY A 16 51.75 29.91 25.96
C GLY A 16 50.25 29.70 26.28
N SER A 17 49.71 29.87 27.50
CA SER A 17 49.46 31.08 28.33
C SER A 17 48.33 31.99 27.76
N LYS A 18 47.27 32.42 28.48
CA LYS A 18 47.03 32.64 29.92
C LYS A 18 45.61 32.21 30.39
N TYR A 19 45.35 32.31 31.70
CA TYR A 19 44.05 32.08 32.38
C TYR A 19 43.59 33.34 33.18
N ILE A 20 42.60 33.17 34.06
CA ILE A 20 42.09 34.07 35.14
C ILE A 20 41.22 35.30 34.71
N PRO A 21 40.39 35.93 35.59
CA PRO A 21 38.91 35.89 35.41
C PRO A 21 38.21 37.27 35.61
N VAL A 22 36.88 37.30 35.89
CA VAL A 22 36.24 38.03 37.04
C VAL A 22 34.71 37.79 37.07
N ARG A 23 34.06 38.13 38.20
CA ARG A 23 32.63 37.88 38.53
C ARG A 23 31.69 39.05 38.20
N CYS A 24 30.40 38.69 38.10
CA CYS A 24 29.16 39.43 38.38
C CYS A 24 29.21 40.87 38.92
N SER A 25 28.32 41.71 38.38
CA SER A 25 27.31 42.41 39.19
C SER A 25 25.97 42.46 38.44
N ALA A 26 24.87 42.61 39.17
CA ALA A 26 23.53 42.77 38.59
C ALA A 26 23.06 44.23 38.66
N TYR A 27 22.15 44.62 37.77
CA TYR A 27 21.13 45.64 38.04
C TYR A 27 19.86 45.29 37.25
N ALA A 28 18.70 45.66 37.79
CA ALA A 28 17.38 45.25 37.27
C ALA A 28 16.57 46.45 36.79
N ALA A 29 15.73 46.26 35.76
CA ALA A 29 14.54 47.07 35.51
C ALA A 29 13.62 46.43 34.43
N ALA A 30 12.36 46.87 34.43
CA ALA A 30 11.34 46.74 33.39
C ALA A 30 10.79 45.33 33.06
N ALA A 31 9.47 45.26 32.94
CA ALA A 31 8.71 44.07 32.55
C ALA A 31 7.92 44.34 31.26
N ALA A 32 7.69 43.30 30.46
CA ALA A 32 6.54 43.20 29.55
C ALA A 32 6.31 41.73 29.16
N VAL A 33 5.03 41.33 29.06
CA VAL A 33 4.64 40.03 28.51
C VAL A 33 4.40 40.18 27.00
N ALA A 34 5.11 39.40 26.19
CA ALA A 34 4.82 39.24 24.76
C ALA A 34 5.17 37.82 24.31
N ALA A 35 4.14 37.02 23.96
CA ALA A 35 4.33 35.68 23.42
C ALA A 35 4.40 35.70 21.90
N PHE A 36 5.45 35.11 21.30
CA PHE A 36 5.54 34.90 19.86
C PHE A 36 6.04 33.50 19.53
N VAL A 37 5.19 32.72 18.84
CA VAL A 37 5.53 31.41 18.27
C VAL A 37 5.11 31.41 16.80
N PRO A 38 6.04 31.25 15.84
CA PRO A 38 5.73 31.39 14.41
C PRO A 38 5.02 30.14 13.84
N ARG A 39 3.70 30.11 13.88
CA ARG A 39 2.90 29.12 13.13
C ARG A 39 2.81 29.49 11.64
N ARG A 40 3.62 28.85 10.79
CA ARG A 40 3.36 28.83 9.34
C ARG A 40 2.07 28.05 9.05
N ARG A 41 1.03 28.72 8.53
CA ARG A 41 -0.18 28.08 7.97
C ARG A 41 0.04 27.80 6.49
N LEU A 42 -0.18 26.55 6.07
CA LEU A 42 -0.45 26.22 4.66
C LEU A 42 -1.97 26.25 4.42
N HIS A 43 -2.41 27.07 3.47
CA HIS A 43 -3.82 27.19 3.11
C HIS A 43 -4.15 26.28 1.93
N PHE A 44 -4.92 25.22 2.17
CA PHE A 44 -5.66 24.53 1.10
C PHE A 44 -7.08 25.10 1.02
N ARG A 45 -7.43 25.68 -0.15
CA ARG A 45 -8.82 25.99 -0.49
C ARG A 45 -9.49 24.75 -1.07
N VAL A 46 -10.63 24.36 -0.53
CA VAL A 46 -11.57 23.41 -1.15
C VAL A 46 -12.92 24.11 -1.26
N HIS A 47 -13.51 24.11 -2.46
CA HIS A 47 -14.85 24.67 -2.67
C HIS A 47 -15.92 23.67 -2.23
N LEU A 48 -16.76 24.08 -1.28
CA LEU A 48 -18.00 23.38 -0.94
C LEU A 48 -19.16 23.93 -1.78
N ARG A 49 -19.90 23.06 -2.45
CA ARG A 49 -21.27 23.33 -2.92
C ARG A 49 -22.24 22.69 -1.92
N SER A 50 -23.26 23.45 -1.52
CA SER A 50 -24.35 22.99 -0.65
C SER A 50 -25.47 22.33 -1.47
N PRO A 51 -26.15 21.32 -0.91
CA PRO A 51 -27.54 21.03 -1.22
C PRO A 51 -28.43 21.26 0.02
N HIS A 52 -29.39 22.18 -0.08
CA HIS A 52 -30.63 22.07 0.69
C HIS A 52 -31.57 21.10 -0.03
N PHE A 53 -32.34 20.30 0.72
CA PHE A 53 -33.81 20.28 0.62
C PHE A 53 -34.42 19.58 1.85
N ARG A 54 -35.74 19.73 2.07
CA ARG A 54 -36.49 19.17 3.21
C ARG A 54 -37.28 17.91 2.80
N GLY A 55 -37.61 17.05 3.75
CA GLY A 55 -38.62 15.98 3.59
C GLY A 55 -40.06 16.52 3.53
N PRO A 56 -41.08 15.63 3.46
CA PRO A 56 -41.53 15.00 4.71
C PRO A 56 -41.99 13.52 4.63
N LEU A 57 -42.38 13.03 5.82
CA LEU A 57 -42.94 11.74 6.25
C LEU A 57 -44.12 11.17 5.43
N TYR A 58 -44.36 9.85 5.51
CA TYR A 58 -45.49 9.27 6.30
C TYR A 58 -45.32 7.74 6.54
N ASN A 59 -46.19 7.14 7.36
CA ASN A 59 -46.02 5.84 8.03
C ASN A 59 -46.72 4.66 7.32
N ASN A 60 -46.24 3.42 7.52
CA ASN A 60 -46.93 2.38 8.32
C ASN A 60 -46.21 1.01 8.37
N LEU A 61 -46.40 0.29 9.48
CA LEU A 61 -46.11 -1.14 9.73
C LEU A 61 -47.48 -1.92 9.73
N PRO A 62 -47.68 -3.19 10.21
CA PRO A 62 -46.78 -4.19 10.82
C PRO A 62 -47.06 -5.70 10.43
N PHE A 63 -46.46 -6.68 11.15
CA PHE A 63 -46.76 -8.15 11.14
C PHE A 63 -46.48 -8.91 9.79
N CYS A 64 -46.36 -10.26 9.65
CA CYS A 64 -45.91 -11.44 10.44
C CYS A 64 -45.88 -12.69 9.49
N GLN A 65 -45.32 -13.90 9.73
CA GLN A 65 -44.41 -14.50 10.74
C GLN A 65 -43.77 -15.83 10.19
N ARG A 66 -43.42 -16.78 11.08
CA ARG A 66 -43.21 -18.25 10.95
C ARG A 66 -43.94 -18.98 9.78
N SER A 67 -43.50 -20.14 9.24
CA SER A 67 -42.29 -21.00 9.48
C SER A 67 -42.26 -22.27 8.59
N TYR A 68 -41.09 -22.96 8.56
CA TYR A 68 -40.85 -24.41 8.27
C TYR A 68 -40.86 -25.00 6.83
N ARG A 69 -39.71 -25.61 6.49
CA ARG A 69 -39.45 -26.89 5.76
C ARG A 69 -40.46 -27.39 4.69
N ALA A 70 -39.97 -27.58 3.46
CA ALA A 70 -39.63 -28.91 2.87
C ALA A 70 -38.98 -28.77 1.47
N CYS A 71 -38.44 -29.86 0.92
CA CYS A 71 -37.76 -29.90 -0.38
C CYS A 71 -38.64 -30.54 -1.47
N ASN A 72 -38.57 -30.05 -2.73
CA ASN A 72 -38.18 -30.84 -3.92
C ASN A 72 -38.24 -30.01 -5.23
N HIS A 73 -37.74 -30.59 -6.33
CA HIS A 73 -37.61 -29.97 -7.65
C HIS A 73 -38.94 -29.73 -8.38
N SER A 74 -39.05 -28.63 -9.14
CA SER A 74 -39.45 -28.58 -10.59
C SER A 74 -40.04 -27.23 -11.03
N SER A 75 -39.88 -26.93 -12.32
CA SER A 75 -40.74 -26.10 -13.20
C SER A 75 -41.17 -24.65 -12.85
N VAL A 76 -40.69 -23.71 -13.70
CA VAL A 76 -41.45 -22.65 -14.43
C VAL A 76 -42.22 -21.54 -13.68
N PRO A 77 -41.93 -20.27 -14.02
CA PRO A 77 -42.92 -19.23 -14.34
C PRO A 77 -42.80 -18.83 -15.83
N VAL A 78 -43.83 -18.93 -16.68
CA VAL A 78 -45.07 -18.11 -16.74
C VAL A 78 -44.79 -16.61 -16.93
N THR A 79 -44.68 -16.26 -18.22
CA THR A 79 -44.87 -14.95 -18.88
C THR A 79 -45.28 -13.73 -18.04
N ALA A 80 -44.50 -12.65 -18.16
CA ALA A 80 -44.96 -11.28 -18.02
C ALA A 80 -45.17 -10.63 -19.41
N SER A 81 -46.12 -9.69 -19.50
CA SER A 81 -46.74 -9.20 -20.74
C SER A 81 -45.83 -8.53 -21.78
N ASN A 82 -46.24 -8.69 -23.04
CA ASN A 82 -45.66 -8.08 -24.25
C ASN A 82 -45.27 -6.60 -24.10
N ALA A 83 -43.97 -6.30 -24.27
CA ALA A 83 -43.51 -5.00 -24.71
C ALA A 83 -43.02 -5.12 -26.16
N VAL A 84 -43.81 -4.62 -27.12
CA VAL A 84 -43.46 -4.66 -28.55
C VAL A 84 -42.29 -3.71 -28.82
N LYS A 85 -41.07 -4.24 -28.78
CA LYS A 85 -39.88 -3.52 -29.24
C LYS A 85 -39.87 -3.53 -30.77
N VAL A 86 -40.10 -2.37 -31.36
CA VAL A 86 -39.78 -2.14 -32.78
C VAL A 86 -38.26 -2.27 -32.94
N ALA A 87 -37.82 -3.22 -33.76
CA ALA A 87 -36.40 -3.44 -34.03
C ALA A 87 -35.77 -2.23 -34.74
N ARG A 88 -34.47 -2.02 -34.52
CA ARG A 88 -33.69 -1.03 -35.28
C ARG A 88 -33.00 -1.74 -36.46
N PRO A 89 -32.83 -1.09 -37.63
CA PRO A 89 -32.19 -1.72 -38.79
C PRO A 89 -30.78 -2.28 -38.53
N ASP A 90 -30.08 -1.72 -37.53
CA ASP A 90 -28.75 -2.16 -37.11
C ASP A 90 -28.74 -3.52 -36.37
N ASP A 91 -29.84 -3.88 -35.70
CA ASP A 91 -29.93 -5.17 -34.98
C ASP A 91 -30.13 -6.33 -35.97
N GLU A 92 -31.02 -6.18 -36.95
CA GLU A 92 -31.29 -7.21 -37.98
C GLU A 92 -30.03 -7.54 -38.80
N THR A 93 -29.23 -6.53 -39.13
CA THR A 93 -27.96 -6.72 -39.86
C THR A 93 -26.83 -7.32 -39.00
N ILE A 94 -26.98 -7.36 -37.68
CA ILE A 94 -26.08 -8.10 -36.77
C ILE A 94 -26.56 -9.56 -36.63
N VAL A 95 -27.85 -9.78 -36.39
CA VAL A 95 -28.45 -11.13 -36.26
C VAL A 95 -28.23 -11.94 -37.54
N ALA A 96 -28.46 -11.34 -38.73
CA ALA A 96 -28.20 -11.99 -40.01
C ALA A 96 -26.73 -12.46 -40.18
N LYS A 97 -25.75 -11.69 -39.66
CA LYS A 97 -24.33 -12.07 -39.70
C LYS A 97 -24.01 -13.22 -38.75
N ARG A 98 -24.62 -13.28 -37.57
CA ARG A 98 -24.45 -14.40 -36.64
C ARG A 98 -25.06 -15.69 -37.19
N ILE A 99 -26.26 -15.60 -37.76
CA ILE A 99 -26.92 -16.75 -38.43
C ILE A 99 -26.09 -17.27 -39.61
N ALA A 100 -25.48 -16.38 -40.41
CA ALA A 100 -24.56 -16.78 -41.48
C ALA A 100 -23.32 -17.52 -40.93
N TYR A 101 -22.71 -17.02 -39.85
CA TYR A 101 -21.60 -17.70 -39.18
C TYR A 101 -22.00 -19.09 -38.64
N LEU A 102 -23.14 -19.21 -37.95
CA LEU A 102 -23.63 -20.49 -37.44
C LEU A 102 -23.89 -21.49 -38.59
N LYS A 103 -24.51 -21.06 -39.69
CA LYS A 103 -24.67 -21.90 -40.90
C LYS A 103 -23.33 -22.38 -41.46
N THR A 104 -22.29 -21.53 -41.50
CA THR A 104 -20.94 -21.96 -41.90
C THR A 104 -20.40 -23.06 -40.98
N LYS A 105 -20.55 -22.93 -39.66
CA LYS A 105 -20.08 -23.95 -38.69
C LYS A 105 -20.88 -25.26 -38.72
N ILE A 106 -22.19 -25.18 -38.96
CA ILE A 106 -23.04 -26.36 -39.20
C ILE A 106 -22.58 -27.10 -40.48
N LYS A 107 -22.20 -26.35 -41.54
CA LYS A 107 -21.66 -26.92 -42.77
C LYS A 107 -20.27 -27.55 -42.59
N GLU A 108 -19.41 -26.98 -41.75
CA GLU A 108 -18.10 -27.55 -41.40
C GLU A 108 -18.21 -28.94 -40.73
N VAL A 109 -19.28 -29.21 -39.97
CA VAL A 109 -19.56 -30.54 -39.39
C VAL A 109 -20.36 -31.47 -40.31
N GLY A 110 -20.49 -31.11 -41.60
CA GLY A 110 -21.09 -31.96 -42.63
C GLY A 110 -22.61 -31.97 -42.69
N ILE A 111 -23.29 -31.02 -42.02
CA ILE A 111 -24.75 -30.89 -42.04
C ILE A 111 -25.17 -29.93 -43.17
N ASP A 112 -26.22 -30.26 -43.91
CA ASP A 112 -26.75 -29.40 -44.97
C ASP A 112 -27.49 -28.18 -44.39
N ASP A 113 -26.89 -27.00 -44.55
CA ASP A 113 -27.43 -25.74 -44.08
C ASP A 113 -28.60 -25.22 -44.93
N ALA A 114 -28.85 -25.76 -46.14
CA ALA A 114 -29.94 -25.31 -47.01
C ALA A 114 -31.34 -25.62 -46.42
N ALA A 115 -31.47 -26.75 -45.72
CA ALA A 115 -32.71 -27.13 -45.03
C ALA A 115 -32.90 -26.40 -43.69
N CYS A 116 -31.80 -26.03 -43.02
CA CYS A 116 -31.82 -25.43 -41.69
C CYS A 116 -32.25 -23.95 -41.74
N LYS A 117 -33.48 -23.65 -41.33
CA LYS A 117 -33.97 -22.26 -41.14
C LYS A 117 -33.97 -21.92 -39.64
N PRO A 118 -33.65 -20.68 -39.23
CA PRO A 118 -33.82 -20.25 -37.85
C PRO A 118 -35.24 -20.51 -37.36
N GLY A 119 -35.38 -20.90 -36.09
CA GLY A 119 -36.65 -21.25 -35.47
C GLY A 119 -37.24 -22.61 -35.88
N THR A 120 -36.67 -23.31 -36.87
CA THR A 120 -37.16 -24.63 -37.29
C THR A 120 -36.09 -25.72 -37.19
N SER A 121 -36.53 -26.96 -36.97
CA SER A 121 -35.67 -28.14 -36.92
C SER A 121 -36.27 -29.29 -37.75
N PRO A 122 -36.07 -29.30 -39.09
CA PRO A 122 -36.48 -30.41 -39.93
C PRO A 122 -35.64 -31.67 -39.63
N PRO A 123 -36.19 -32.89 -39.78
CA PRO A 123 -35.42 -34.12 -39.67
C PRO A 123 -34.51 -34.29 -40.89
N LEU A 124 -33.21 -34.50 -40.64
CA LEU A 124 -32.15 -34.66 -41.63
C LEU A 124 -31.46 -36.03 -41.51
N ILE A 125 -30.79 -36.47 -42.58
CA ILE A 125 -29.90 -37.63 -42.50
C ILE A 125 -28.66 -37.23 -41.70
N CYS A 126 -28.29 -38.03 -40.70
CA CYS A 126 -27.11 -37.76 -39.87
C CYS A 126 -25.81 -38.04 -40.65
N PRO A 127 -24.91 -37.07 -40.87
CA PRO A 127 -23.69 -37.27 -41.66
C PRO A 127 -22.72 -38.25 -40.98
N LYS A 128 -22.75 -38.37 -39.65
CA LYS A 128 -21.87 -39.28 -38.89
C LYS A 128 -22.24 -40.78 -39.03
N CYS A 129 -23.51 -41.11 -39.33
CA CYS A 129 -23.96 -42.50 -39.45
C CYS A 129 -24.71 -42.82 -40.75
N GLY A 130 -24.85 -41.87 -41.68
CA GLY A 130 -25.59 -42.04 -42.94
C GLY A 130 -27.09 -42.29 -42.78
N GLY A 131 -27.65 -42.17 -41.57
CA GLY A 131 -28.99 -42.65 -41.23
C GLY A 131 -29.08 -44.18 -41.05
N GLY A 132 -27.95 -44.89 -41.02
CA GLY A 132 -27.90 -46.36 -40.97
C GLY A 132 -28.24 -47.03 -42.30
N SER A 133 -28.45 -48.35 -42.28
CA SER A 133 -28.81 -49.16 -43.45
C SER A 133 -30.15 -48.79 -44.10
N SER A 134 -31.04 -48.11 -43.35
CA SER A 134 -32.32 -47.58 -43.81
C SER A 134 -32.27 -46.10 -44.25
N MET A 135 -31.11 -45.43 -44.10
CA MET A 135 -30.90 -43.99 -44.37
C MET A 135 -31.95 -43.06 -43.74
N GLU A 136 -32.35 -43.37 -42.49
CA GLU A 136 -33.39 -42.64 -41.78
C GLU A 136 -32.97 -41.23 -41.34
N LYS A 137 -33.90 -40.28 -41.52
CA LYS A 137 -33.74 -38.87 -41.13
C LYS A 137 -33.90 -38.68 -39.62
N THR A 138 -32.82 -38.97 -38.90
CA THR A 138 -32.78 -39.04 -37.42
C THR A 138 -31.99 -37.90 -36.76
N LEU A 139 -31.40 -36.99 -37.54
CA LEU A 139 -30.74 -35.78 -37.04
C LEU A 139 -31.73 -34.62 -36.97
N PHE A 140 -31.80 -33.95 -35.82
CA PHE A 140 -32.50 -32.69 -35.63
C PHE A 140 -31.47 -31.58 -35.43
N VAL A 141 -31.75 -30.38 -35.95
CA VAL A 141 -30.82 -29.23 -35.98
C VAL A 141 -31.62 -27.97 -35.75
N LEU A 142 -31.33 -27.23 -34.68
CA LEU A 142 -32.01 -25.98 -34.34
C LEU A 142 -31.01 -24.82 -34.40
N ILE A 143 -31.35 -23.77 -35.15
CA ILE A 143 -30.68 -22.46 -35.08
C ILE A 143 -31.64 -21.51 -34.36
N HIS A 144 -31.20 -20.89 -33.27
CA HIS A 144 -32.01 -19.92 -32.53
C HIS A 144 -32.24 -18.64 -33.35
N GLU A 145 -33.41 -18.02 -33.20
CA GLU A 145 -33.81 -16.83 -33.98
C GLU A 145 -33.00 -15.58 -33.64
N ASP A 146 -32.44 -15.51 -32.43
CA ASP A 146 -31.46 -14.50 -32.01
C ASP A 146 -30.09 -14.63 -32.70
N GLY A 147 -29.81 -15.78 -33.31
CA GLY A 147 -28.55 -16.12 -33.95
C GLY A 147 -27.38 -16.38 -32.99
N ASP A 148 -27.60 -16.52 -31.68
CA ASP A 148 -26.51 -16.70 -30.71
C ASP A 148 -26.12 -18.17 -30.46
N LEU A 149 -27.03 -19.11 -30.72
CA LEU A 149 -26.82 -20.55 -30.53
C LEU A 149 -27.35 -21.37 -31.72
N ALA A 150 -26.60 -22.40 -32.10
CA ALA A 150 -27.13 -23.53 -32.86
C ALA A 150 -26.78 -24.85 -32.18
N THR A 151 -27.70 -25.82 -32.24
CA THR A 151 -27.54 -27.16 -31.66
C THR A 151 -28.00 -28.24 -32.65
N TRP A 152 -27.49 -29.46 -32.49
CA TRP A 152 -28.00 -30.63 -33.19
C TRP A 152 -27.91 -31.90 -32.33
N GLN A 153 -28.81 -32.86 -32.59
CA GLN A 153 -28.83 -34.16 -31.92
C GLN A 153 -29.39 -35.26 -32.84
N CYS A 154 -28.72 -36.40 -32.90
CA CYS A 154 -29.11 -37.58 -33.66
C CYS A 154 -29.75 -38.62 -32.75
N PHE A 155 -31.06 -38.82 -32.88
CA PHE A 155 -31.87 -39.70 -32.03
C PHE A 155 -31.80 -41.19 -32.41
N ARG A 156 -30.96 -41.57 -33.37
CA ARG A 156 -30.66 -42.99 -33.65
C ARG A 156 -29.82 -43.52 -32.48
N GLY A 157 -30.37 -44.43 -31.68
CA GLY A 157 -29.81 -44.86 -30.40
C GLY A 157 -28.37 -45.42 -30.44
N GLU A 158 -27.96 -45.99 -31.57
CA GLU A 158 -26.58 -46.46 -31.80
C GLU A 158 -25.57 -45.33 -32.13
N CYS A 159 -26.05 -44.10 -32.39
CA CYS A 159 -25.24 -42.99 -32.88
C CYS A 159 -25.06 -41.89 -31.83
N GLY A 160 -26.15 -41.44 -31.20
CA GLY A 160 -26.16 -40.45 -30.11
C GLY A 160 -25.39 -39.16 -30.41
N TRP A 161 -25.27 -38.76 -31.68
CA TRP A 161 -24.38 -37.66 -32.06
C TRP A 161 -25.04 -36.30 -31.85
N GLU A 162 -24.43 -35.49 -30.99
CA GLU A 162 -24.87 -34.14 -30.66
C GLU A 162 -23.73 -33.13 -30.72
N GLY A 163 -24.09 -31.84 -30.70
CA GLY A 163 -23.15 -30.73 -30.64
C GLY A 163 -23.85 -29.37 -30.58
N GLU A 164 -23.10 -28.35 -30.18
CA GLU A 164 -23.54 -26.96 -30.15
C GLU A 164 -22.45 -26.00 -30.64
N VAL A 165 -22.85 -24.84 -31.20
CA VAL A 165 -21.98 -23.72 -31.58
C VAL A 165 -22.58 -22.42 -31.06
N GLN A 166 -21.78 -21.62 -30.34
CA GLN A 166 -22.19 -20.33 -29.76
C GLN A 166 -21.51 -19.16 -30.50
N ALA A 167 -22.30 -18.33 -31.18
CA ALA A 167 -21.78 -17.23 -32.01
C ALA A 167 -20.97 -16.20 -31.19
N TYR A 168 -21.33 -15.97 -29.93
CA TYR A 168 -20.72 -14.94 -29.09
C TYR A 168 -19.32 -15.28 -28.55
N LYS A 169 -18.90 -16.56 -28.57
CA LYS A 169 -17.56 -16.97 -28.12
C LYS A 169 -16.55 -17.01 -29.27
N ASP A 170 -16.94 -17.56 -30.42
CA ASP A 170 -15.97 -17.91 -31.46
C ASP A 170 -15.63 -16.78 -32.45
N VAL A 171 -16.38 -15.67 -32.46
CA VAL A 171 -15.99 -14.45 -33.20
C VAL A 171 -14.65 -13.86 -32.69
N LYS A 172 -14.21 -14.23 -31.49
CA LYS A 172 -12.82 -13.98 -31.01
C LYS A 172 -11.86 -15.17 -31.19
N ALA A 173 -12.34 -16.40 -31.33
CA ALA A 173 -11.49 -17.59 -31.45
C ALA A 173 -11.09 -17.90 -32.90
N GLY A 174 -11.95 -17.59 -33.88
CA GLY A 174 -11.72 -17.86 -35.31
C GLY A 174 -10.50 -17.14 -35.91
N PHE A 175 -10.01 -16.07 -35.28
CA PHE A 175 -8.82 -15.32 -35.68
C PHE A 175 -7.52 -15.84 -35.04
N ALA A 176 -7.58 -16.81 -34.11
CA ALA A 176 -6.44 -17.19 -33.27
C ALA A 176 -5.48 -18.23 -33.89
N LYS A 177 -5.75 -18.76 -35.09
CA LYS A 177 -4.93 -19.82 -35.73
C LYS A 177 -4.76 -19.69 -37.25
N LYS A 178 -4.29 -18.53 -37.72
CA LYS A 178 -3.44 -18.48 -38.94
C LYS A 178 -2.49 -17.27 -39.08
N ASP A 179 -2.34 -16.45 -38.05
CA ASP A 179 -1.50 -15.23 -38.07
C ASP A 179 -0.09 -15.45 -37.46
N GLU A 180 0.63 -16.50 -37.88
CA GLU A 180 2.07 -16.59 -37.60
C GLU A 180 2.92 -15.76 -38.59
N ASP A 181 2.33 -15.19 -39.66
CA ASP A 181 3.05 -14.32 -40.60
C ASP A 181 2.17 -13.25 -41.31
N MET A 182 1.10 -12.77 -40.64
CA MET A 182 0.10 -11.84 -41.24
C MET A 182 -0.17 -10.54 -40.46
N ASN A 183 0.65 -10.22 -39.44
CA ASN A 183 0.58 -8.93 -38.73
C ASN A 183 1.92 -8.19 -38.69
N ALA A 184 2.73 -8.38 -39.73
CA ALA A 184 3.88 -7.51 -39.98
C ALA A 184 3.37 -6.10 -40.31
N LYS A 185 3.57 -5.14 -39.40
CA LYS A 185 3.55 -3.72 -39.76
C LYS A 185 4.56 -3.53 -40.89
N HIS A 186 4.10 -3.41 -42.15
CA HIS A 186 4.97 -3.13 -43.28
C HIS A 186 5.57 -1.73 -43.15
N TYR A 187 6.69 -1.65 -42.42
CA TYR A 187 7.47 -0.43 -42.29
C TYR A 187 7.98 -0.02 -43.66
N ARG A 188 7.85 1.26 -43.98
CA ARG A 188 8.31 1.82 -45.24
C ARG A 188 9.84 1.73 -45.28
N VAL A 189 10.37 0.89 -46.19
CA VAL A 189 11.80 0.88 -46.51
C VAL A 189 12.18 2.26 -47.06
N ILE A 190 13.17 2.89 -46.45
CA ILE A 190 13.66 4.23 -46.80
C ILE A 190 15.15 4.19 -47.12
N THR A 191 15.58 5.11 -47.97
CA THR A 191 16.97 5.33 -48.36
C THR A 191 17.32 6.82 -48.31
N GLU A 192 18.60 7.16 -48.13
CA GLU A 192 19.07 8.55 -48.14
C GLU A 192 18.66 9.28 -49.43
N LYS A 193 18.69 8.59 -50.58
CA LYS A 193 18.21 9.10 -51.87
C LYS A 193 16.71 9.38 -51.89
N SER A 194 15.88 8.47 -51.37
CA SER A 194 14.41 8.65 -51.33
C SER A 194 13.93 9.74 -50.35
N LEU A 195 14.82 10.19 -49.45
CA LEU A 195 14.58 11.26 -48.49
C LEU A 195 15.35 12.56 -48.83
N GLN A 196 16.05 12.60 -49.97
CA GLN A 196 16.82 13.74 -50.44
C GLN A 196 17.84 14.26 -49.38
N LEU A 197 18.50 13.34 -48.67
CA LEU A 197 19.47 13.68 -47.63
C LEU A 197 20.80 14.11 -48.24
N GLU A 198 21.13 15.39 -48.07
CA GLU A 198 22.41 16.00 -48.44
C GLU A 198 23.42 15.91 -47.28
N PRO A 199 24.74 15.97 -47.55
CA PRO A 199 25.75 16.30 -46.53
C PRO A 199 25.44 17.63 -45.83
N VAL A 200 25.88 17.79 -44.58
CA VAL A 200 25.70 19.05 -43.84
C VAL A 200 26.48 20.19 -44.51
N GLY A 201 25.83 21.33 -44.69
CA GLY A 201 26.48 22.58 -45.13
C GLY A 201 26.88 23.48 -43.95
N GLU A 202 27.63 24.53 -44.25
CA GLU A 202 28.19 25.51 -43.30
C GLU A 202 27.19 25.98 -42.22
N LYS A 203 25.94 26.27 -42.60
CA LYS A 203 24.88 26.72 -41.66
C LYS A 203 24.52 25.68 -40.60
N VAL A 204 24.59 24.40 -40.94
CA VAL A 204 24.34 23.30 -39.98
C VAL A 204 25.59 23.07 -39.12
N ILE A 205 26.78 23.12 -39.72
CA ILE A 205 28.06 23.00 -38.99
C ILE A 205 28.19 24.12 -37.94
N ALA A 206 27.93 25.38 -38.32
CA ALA A 206 27.93 26.53 -37.41
C ALA A 206 26.94 26.37 -36.25
N TYR A 207 25.71 25.90 -36.53
CA TYR A 207 24.70 25.63 -35.50
C TYR A 207 25.15 24.55 -34.48
N PHE A 208 25.98 23.59 -34.88
CA PHE A 208 26.53 22.61 -33.94
C PHE A 208 27.80 23.10 -33.25
N ALA A 209 28.62 23.93 -33.91
CA ALA A 209 29.76 24.61 -33.29
C ALA A 209 29.33 25.57 -32.16
N GLU A 210 28.22 26.30 -32.31
CA GLU A 210 27.54 27.05 -31.23
C GLU A 210 27.23 26.20 -29.99
N ARG A 211 27.14 24.87 -30.15
CA ARG A 211 26.73 23.89 -29.13
C ARG A 211 27.89 23.01 -28.67
N MET A 212 29.12 23.42 -28.98
CA MET A 212 30.36 22.69 -28.68
C MET A 212 30.42 21.28 -29.31
N ILE A 213 29.70 21.05 -30.41
CA ILE A 213 29.67 19.76 -31.13
C ILE A 213 30.50 19.88 -32.42
N SER A 214 31.48 18.98 -32.56
CA SER A 214 32.45 18.94 -33.64
C SER A 214 31.89 18.31 -34.93
N GLU A 215 32.47 18.70 -36.07
CA GLU A 215 32.13 18.09 -37.37
C GLU A 215 32.48 16.59 -37.41
N GLU A 216 33.49 16.14 -36.64
CA GLU A 216 33.77 14.70 -36.51
C GLU A 216 32.59 13.95 -35.86
N THR A 217 32.04 14.47 -34.76
CA THR A 217 30.86 13.91 -34.11
C THR A 217 29.65 13.92 -35.05
N LEU A 218 29.41 15.00 -35.82
CA LEU A 218 28.36 15.04 -36.85
C LEU A 218 28.54 13.94 -37.90
N ARG A 219 29.78 13.76 -38.37
CA ARG A 219 30.16 12.75 -39.37
C ARG A 219 29.98 11.33 -38.85
N ARG A 220 30.43 11.03 -37.61
CA ARG A 220 30.29 9.69 -37.01
C ARG A 220 28.83 9.33 -36.76
N ASN A 221 28.01 10.30 -36.33
CA ASN A 221 26.58 10.15 -36.12
C ASN A 221 25.75 10.24 -37.42
N ALA A 222 26.42 10.34 -38.56
CA ALA A 222 25.83 10.43 -39.90
C ALA A 222 24.75 11.52 -40.02
N ILE A 223 24.93 12.67 -39.36
CA ILE A 223 24.03 13.82 -39.47
C ILE A 223 23.96 14.28 -40.93
N LYS A 224 22.77 14.67 -41.38
CA LYS A 224 22.48 15.13 -42.74
C LYS A 224 21.67 16.42 -42.70
N GLN A 225 21.44 17.00 -43.86
CA GLN A 225 20.42 18.02 -44.05
C GLN A 225 19.48 17.62 -45.19
N CYS A 226 18.32 18.28 -45.28
CA CYS A 226 17.46 18.25 -46.47
C CYS A 226 16.70 19.57 -46.60
N LYS A 227 16.07 19.81 -47.75
CA LYS A 227 15.30 21.03 -48.03
C LYS A 227 13.81 20.71 -48.07
N TYR A 228 13.01 21.53 -47.40
CA TYR A 228 11.55 21.47 -47.44
C TYR A 228 11.03 22.86 -47.83
N GLY A 229 10.74 23.03 -49.13
CA GLY A 229 10.68 24.37 -49.72
C GLY A 229 12.02 25.09 -49.55
N ASP A 230 11.97 26.38 -49.23
CA ASP A 230 13.17 27.23 -49.05
C ASP A 230 13.90 27.02 -47.71
N GLN A 231 13.41 26.13 -46.83
CA GLN A 231 13.96 25.91 -45.49
C GLN A 231 14.84 24.66 -45.41
N ILE A 232 16.03 24.82 -44.84
CA ILE A 232 16.95 23.72 -44.50
C ILE A 232 16.49 23.09 -43.19
N ALA A 233 16.31 21.78 -43.19
CA ALA A 233 16.09 20.96 -42.01
C ALA A 233 17.35 20.15 -41.69
N ILE A 234 17.71 20.08 -40.40
CA ILE A 234 18.70 19.12 -39.88
C ILE A 234 18.02 17.75 -39.84
N ALA A 235 18.68 16.71 -40.34
CA ALA A 235 18.17 15.35 -40.37
C ALA A 235 19.05 14.42 -39.52
N PHE A 236 18.40 13.66 -38.64
CA PHE A 236 18.98 12.67 -37.73
C PHE A 236 18.57 11.27 -38.23
N PRO A 237 19.46 10.52 -38.92
CA PRO A 237 19.10 9.25 -39.52
C PRO A 237 19.28 8.10 -38.53
N TYR A 238 18.19 7.42 -38.18
CA TYR A 238 18.17 6.30 -37.24
C TYR A 238 18.57 5.02 -37.97
N ARG A 239 19.62 4.35 -37.49
CA ARG A 239 20.21 3.17 -38.14
C ARG A 239 20.18 1.92 -37.26
N ARG A 240 20.14 0.76 -37.90
CA ARG A 240 20.38 -0.56 -37.31
C ARG A 240 21.26 -1.37 -38.28
N ASN A 241 22.39 -1.88 -37.81
CA ASN A 241 23.47 -2.47 -38.60
C ASN A 241 23.88 -1.59 -39.80
N GLY A 242 24.00 -0.26 -39.60
CA GLY A 242 24.31 0.73 -40.64
C GLY A 242 23.18 1.07 -41.62
N THR A 243 22.19 0.19 -41.77
CA THR A 243 21.00 0.40 -42.61
C THR A 243 20.09 1.48 -42.02
N LEU A 244 19.54 2.34 -42.87
CA LEU A 244 18.59 3.40 -42.49
C LEU A 244 17.21 2.82 -42.18
N VAL A 245 16.69 3.08 -40.98
CA VAL A 245 15.42 2.52 -40.46
C VAL A 245 14.35 3.60 -40.28
N SER A 246 14.73 4.77 -39.76
CA SER A 246 13.86 5.95 -39.63
C SER A 246 14.68 7.23 -39.83
N CYS A 247 14.03 8.38 -40.01
CA CYS A 247 14.71 9.67 -40.00
C CYS A 247 13.83 10.71 -39.30
N LYS A 248 14.42 11.43 -38.34
CA LYS A 248 13.78 12.52 -37.59
C LYS A 248 14.43 13.83 -38.02
N TYR A 249 13.66 14.91 -38.06
CA TYR A 249 14.08 16.18 -38.61
C TYR A 249 13.82 17.33 -37.63
N ARG A 250 14.62 18.39 -37.74
CA ARG A 250 14.52 19.59 -36.91
C ARG A 250 14.82 20.84 -37.75
N TYR A 251 13.93 21.83 -37.70
CA TYR A 251 14.30 23.20 -38.10
C TYR A 251 15.03 23.90 -36.94
N PHE A 252 15.92 24.84 -37.26
CA PHE A 252 16.62 25.68 -36.28
C PHE A 252 15.68 26.35 -35.26
N SER A 253 14.44 26.64 -35.67
CA SER A 253 13.32 27.13 -34.84
C SER A 253 12.71 26.10 -33.86
N LYS A 254 13.39 24.98 -33.60
CA LYS A 254 12.98 23.89 -32.70
C LYS A 254 11.66 23.17 -33.05
N LYS A 255 11.16 23.28 -34.29
CA LYS A 255 10.06 22.44 -34.80
C LYS A 255 10.60 21.09 -35.30
N PHE A 256 9.96 19.99 -34.92
CA PHE A 256 10.38 18.61 -35.22
C PHE A 256 9.30 17.80 -35.98
N TRP A 257 9.72 16.77 -36.73
CA TRP A 257 8.87 15.70 -37.29
C TRP A 257 9.71 14.44 -37.55
N GLN A 258 9.07 13.31 -37.88
CA GLN A 258 9.74 12.02 -38.16
C GLN A 258 9.03 11.27 -39.29
N GLU A 259 9.78 10.45 -40.04
CA GLU A 259 9.25 9.66 -41.15
C GLU A 259 8.09 8.74 -40.74
N ALA A 260 6.91 8.97 -41.31
CA ALA A 260 5.72 8.19 -41.03
C ALA A 260 5.84 6.73 -41.51
N ARG A 261 5.25 5.81 -40.75
CA ARG A 261 5.26 4.34 -41.01
C ARG A 261 6.67 3.74 -41.05
N THR A 262 7.64 4.32 -40.33
CA THR A 262 8.95 3.70 -40.05
C THR A 262 8.97 3.00 -38.70
N GLU A 263 9.94 2.13 -38.47
CA GLU A 263 10.12 1.46 -37.18
C GLU A 263 10.68 2.45 -36.14
N ARG A 264 10.14 2.42 -34.91
CA ARG A 264 10.68 3.21 -33.80
C ARG A 264 11.84 2.46 -33.15
N ILE A 265 13.04 3.04 -33.21
CA ILE A 265 14.25 2.54 -32.58
C ILE A 265 14.98 3.68 -31.88
N PHE A 266 15.99 3.39 -31.07
CA PHE A 266 16.88 4.42 -30.51
C PHE A 266 17.74 5.11 -31.57
N TYR A 267 18.06 6.39 -31.37
CA TYR A 267 19.11 7.05 -32.13
C TYR A 267 20.48 6.57 -31.63
N GLY A 268 21.37 6.18 -32.55
CA GLY A 268 22.67 5.60 -32.22
C GLY A 268 22.63 4.14 -31.76
N LEU A 269 21.55 3.39 -32.03
CA LEU A 269 21.36 2.00 -31.57
C LEU A 269 22.58 1.07 -31.81
N ASP A 270 23.29 1.25 -32.92
CA ASP A 270 24.47 0.44 -33.26
C ASP A 270 25.66 0.66 -32.30
N ASP A 271 25.74 1.80 -31.61
CA ASP A 271 26.82 2.11 -30.67
C ASP A 271 26.77 1.31 -29.36
N ILE A 272 25.58 0.86 -28.95
CA ILE A 272 25.36 0.14 -27.68
C ILE A 272 25.39 -1.39 -27.85
N LYS A 273 25.71 -1.87 -29.05
CA LYS A 273 25.63 -3.28 -29.42
C LYS A 273 26.62 -4.13 -28.61
N GLN A 274 26.08 -5.01 -27.76
CA GLN A 274 26.82 -5.90 -26.84
C GLN A 274 27.56 -5.21 -25.67
N LEU A 275 27.22 -3.96 -25.34
CA LEU A 275 27.83 -3.27 -24.19
C LEU A 275 27.15 -3.63 -22.85
N SER A 276 27.93 -3.63 -21.77
CA SER A 276 27.48 -3.83 -20.39
C SER A 276 26.96 -2.55 -19.73
N GLU A 277 27.34 -1.37 -20.25
CA GLU A 277 26.91 -0.06 -19.75
C GLU A 277 26.35 0.80 -20.90
N VAL A 278 25.16 1.35 -20.70
CA VAL A 278 24.44 2.16 -21.69
C VAL A 278 23.93 3.45 -21.08
N ILE A 279 24.16 4.58 -21.74
CA ILE A 279 23.60 5.89 -21.37
C ILE A 279 22.36 6.16 -22.24
N ILE A 280 21.24 6.55 -21.64
CA ILE A 280 20.02 6.94 -22.35
C ILE A 280 19.72 8.41 -22.05
N VAL A 281 19.72 9.24 -23.08
CA VAL A 281 19.34 10.67 -23.05
C VAL A 281 17.98 10.92 -23.73
N GLU A 282 17.41 12.11 -23.57
CA GLU A 282 16.17 12.47 -24.26
C GLU A 282 16.39 12.92 -25.72
N GLY A 283 17.22 13.95 -25.95
CA GLY A 283 17.41 14.53 -27.28
C GLY A 283 18.58 13.96 -28.10
N GLU A 284 18.50 14.08 -29.42
CA GLU A 284 19.61 13.70 -30.30
C GLU A 284 20.87 14.54 -30.06
N ILE A 285 20.70 15.84 -29.76
CA ILE A 285 21.82 16.77 -29.51
C ILE A 285 22.54 16.40 -28.21
N ASP A 286 21.81 15.89 -27.21
CA ASP A 286 22.38 15.38 -25.97
C ASP A 286 23.22 14.14 -26.22
N LYS A 287 22.82 13.27 -27.15
CA LYS A 287 23.59 12.10 -27.57
C LYS A 287 24.90 12.51 -28.25
N LEU A 288 24.89 13.58 -29.05
CA LEU A 288 26.11 14.18 -29.60
C LEU A 288 26.97 14.81 -28.49
N SER A 289 26.35 15.45 -27.50
CA SER A 289 27.06 16.11 -26.39
C SER A 289 27.76 15.11 -25.47
N MET A 290 27.16 13.94 -25.23
CA MET A 290 27.80 12.82 -24.54
C MET A 290 29.04 12.32 -25.28
N GLU A 291 29.02 12.34 -26.61
CA GLU A 291 30.14 11.89 -27.44
C GLU A 291 31.34 12.85 -27.38
N GLU A 292 31.10 14.16 -27.30
CA GLU A 292 32.14 15.17 -27.03
C GLU A 292 32.76 15.01 -25.62
N ALA A 293 31.99 14.51 -24.64
CA ALA A 293 32.50 14.08 -23.33
C ALA A 293 33.16 12.68 -23.34
N GLY A 294 33.27 12.04 -24.52
CA GLY A 294 33.92 10.74 -24.73
C GLY A 294 33.00 9.51 -24.67
N TYR A 295 31.72 9.66 -24.34
CA TYR A 295 30.76 8.55 -24.24
C TYR A 295 30.15 8.21 -25.58
N ARG A 296 30.72 7.18 -26.24
CA ARG A 296 30.10 6.59 -27.43
C ARG A 296 28.96 5.62 -27.10
N ASN A 297 28.90 5.07 -25.89
CA ASN A 297 27.86 4.14 -25.41
C ASN A 297 26.51 4.81 -25.06
N CYS A 298 26.13 5.86 -25.80
CA CYS A 298 24.95 6.67 -25.55
C CYS A 298 23.91 6.52 -26.67
N VAL A 299 22.62 6.57 -26.32
CA VAL A 299 21.49 6.60 -27.25
C VAL A 299 20.44 7.63 -26.84
N SER A 300 19.71 8.21 -27.79
CA SER A 300 18.53 9.05 -27.50
C SER A 300 17.22 8.36 -27.85
N VAL A 301 16.15 8.67 -27.12
CA VAL A 301 14.80 8.15 -27.41
C VAL A 301 14.23 8.77 -28.70
N PRO A 302 13.44 8.02 -29.50
CA PRO A 302 12.84 8.57 -30.72
C PRO A 302 11.74 9.59 -30.43
N ASP A 303 10.86 9.26 -29.48
CA ASP A 303 9.70 10.05 -29.10
C ASP A 303 9.91 10.66 -27.71
N GLY A 304 9.73 11.97 -27.60
CA GLY A 304 10.02 12.73 -26.38
C GLY A 304 9.11 12.39 -25.19
N ALA A 305 9.45 12.96 -24.03
CA ALA A 305 8.90 12.63 -22.73
C ALA A 305 7.37 12.57 -22.64
N PRO A 306 6.80 11.72 -21.75
CA PRO A 306 5.41 11.83 -21.34
C PRO A 306 5.23 13.00 -20.38
N ALA A 307 4.12 13.74 -20.48
CA ALA A 307 3.84 14.86 -19.58
C ALA A 307 3.60 14.45 -18.11
N GLN A 308 3.32 13.17 -17.86
CA GLN A 308 3.22 12.57 -16.53
C GLN A 308 3.51 11.06 -16.59
N VAL A 309 3.90 10.50 -15.45
CA VAL A 309 4.07 9.06 -15.23
C VAL A 309 2.71 8.34 -15.28
N SER A 310 2.65 7.16 -15.89
CA SER A 310 1.46 6.31 -15.91
C SER A 310 1.14 5.78 -14.51
N LYS A 311 -0.17 5.77 -14.18
CA LYS A 311 -0.72 5.18 -12.95
C LYS A 311 -0.96 3.67 -13.07
N GLU A 312 -1.00 3.17 -14.30
CA GLU A 312 -1.14 1.76 -14.62
C GLU A 312 0.24 1.09 -14.71
N PRO A 313 0.34 -0.23 -14.50
CA PRO A 313 1.58 -0.98 -14.74
C PRO A 313 2.02 -0.85 -16.21
N PRO A 314 3.31 -1.11 -16.54
CA PRO A 314 3.77 -1.16 -17.92
C PRO A 314 2.91 -2.12 -18.76
N ALA A 315 2.45 -1.64 -19.92
CA ALA A 315 1.67 -2.44 -20.84
C ALA A 315 2.52 -3.54 -21.50
N ALA A 316 1.86 -4.58 -22.03
CA ALA A 316 2.55 -5.64 -22.76
C ALA A 316 3.20 -5.12 -24.05
N ALA A 317 4.23 -5.82 -24.55
CA ALA A 317 5.08 -5.34 -25.65
C ALA A 317 4.32 -4.99 -26.96
N GLY A 318 3.18 -5.62 -27.22
CA GLY A 318 2.31 -5.31 -28.36
C GLY A 318 1.36 -4.12 -28.15
N GLU A 319 1.10 -3.74 -26.91
CA GLU A 319 0.15 -2.69 -26.51
C GLU A 319 0.85 -1.36 -26.21
N ASP A 320 2.12 -1.40 -25.78
CA ASP A 320 2.90 -0.21 -25.44
C ASP A 320 3.39 0.54 -26.70
N THR A 321 2.46 1.21 -27.36
CA THR A 321 2.69 1.99 -28.58
C THR A 321 3.60 3.20 -28.39
N LYS A 322 3.69 3.79 -27.18
CA LYS A 322 4.61 4.92 -26.92
C LYS A 322 6.04 4.46 -26.66
N PHE A 323 6.24 3.37 -25.92
CA PHE A 323 7.58 2.85 -25.61
C PHE A 323 7.96 1.67 -26.51
N GLN A 324 7.33 1.51 -27.68
CA GLN A 324 7.57 0.41 -28.62
C GLN A 324 9.05 0.27 -29.02
N TYR A 325 9.80 1.38 -29.00
CA TYR A 325 11.24 1.38 -29.28
C TYR A 325 12.08 0.58 -28.27
N LEU A 326 11.63 0.44 -27.01
CA LEU A 326 12.30 -0.42 -26.03
C LEU A 326 12.19 -1.89 -26.43
N TRP A 327 10.99 -2.32 -26.86
CA TRP A 327 10.72 -3.68 -27.28
C TRP A 327 11.41 -4.00 -28.61
N ASN A 328 11.36 -3.08 -29.58
CA ASN A 328 12.09 -3.16 -30.85
C ASN A 328 13.63 -3.18 -30.69
N CYS A 329 14.17 -2.79 -29.53
CA CYS A 329 15.61 -2.75 -29.23
C CYS A 329 16.03 -3.67 -28.06
N LYS A 330 15.14 -4.59 -27.63
CA LYS A 330 15.28 -5.39 -26.41
C LYS A 330 16.61 -6.14 -26.32
N GLU A 331 17.05 -6.77 -27.41
CA GLU A 331 18.32 -7.53 -27.50
C GLU A 331 19.59 -6.71 -27.20
N TYR A 332 19.55 -5.40 -27.45
CA TYR A 332 20.65 -4.47 -27.21
C TYR A 332 20.68 -4.05 -25.74
N LEU A 333 19.50 -3.84 -25.16
CA LEU A 333 19.33 -3.41 -23.78
C LEU A 333 19.53 -4.54 -22.78
N GLU A 334 19.04 -5.75 -23.04
CA GLU A 334 19.08 -6.87 -22.08
C GLU A 334 20.50 -7.14 -21.54
N LYS A 335 21.51 -7.04 -22.40
CA LYS A 335 22.93 -7.29 -22.09
C LYS A 335 23.59 -6.22 -21.22
N ALA A 336 23.02 -5.01 -21.16
CA ALA A 336 23.54 -3.97 -20.29
C ALA A 336 23.25 -4.31 -18.82
N SER A 337 24.28 -4.53 -17.99
CA SER A 337 24.12 -4.68 -16.55
C SER A 337 23.90 -3.33 -15.84
N ARG A 338 24.29 -2.22 -16.47
CA ARG A 338 24.15 -0.85 -15.96
C ARG A 338 23.53 0.05 -17.03
N ILE A 339 22.47 0.77 -16.67
CA ILE A 339 21.87 1.81 -17.53
C ILE A 339 21.93 3.15 -16.78
N ILE A 340 22.48 4.18 -17.40
CA ILE A 340 22.50 5.54 -16.86
C ILE A 340 21.40 6.34 -17.56
N LEU A 341 20.39 6.78 -16.80
CA LEU A 341 19.29 7.60 -17.30
C LEU A 341 19.65 9.08 -17.14
N ALA A 342 19.89 9.73 -18.28
CA ALA A 342 20.36 11.10 -18.44
C ALA A 342 19.30 11.94 -19.19
N THR A 343 18.07 11.90 -18.70
CA THR A 343 16.92 12.64 -19.24
C THR A 343 16.91 14.09 -18.73
N ASP A 344 16.07 14.93 -19.35
CA ASP A 344 15.95 16.36 -19.01
C ASP A 344 15.60 16.59 -17.53
N ALA A 345 16.09 17.70 -16.96
CA ALA A 345 15.91 18.09 -15.57
C ALA A 345 14.46 18.48 -15.18
N ASP A 346 13.52 18.51 -16.14
CA ASP A 346 12.16 19.01 -15.96
C ASP A 346 11.13 17.90 -15.62
N GLY A 347 9.87 18.31 -15.42
CA GLY A 347 8.78 17.38 -15.07
C GLY A 347 8.58 16.24 -16.08
N PRO A 348 8.48 16.54 -17.40
CA PRO A 348 8.49 15.53 -18.45
C PRO A 348 9.73 14.62 -18.42
N GLY A 349 10.95 15.16 -18.37
CA GLY A 349 12.19 14.36 -18.36
C GLY A 349 12.29 13.43 -17.14
N GLN A 350 11.85 13.88 -15.96
CA GLN A 350 11.71 13.04 -14.77
C GLN A 350 10.65 11.93 -14.95
N ALA A 351 9.55 12.23 -15.65
CA ALA A 351 8.54 11.21 -15.98
C ALA A 351 9.05 10.21 -17.03
N LEU A 352 9.88 10.64 -17.99
CA LEU A 352 10.55 9.74 -18.94
C LEU A 352 11.49 8.78 -18.21
N ALA A 353 12.34 9.27 -17.30
CA ALA A 353 13.22 8.42 -16.50
C ALA A 353 12.44 7.34 -15.71
N GLU A 354 11.31 7.71 -15.12
CA GLU A 354 10.46 6.79 -14.35
C GLU A 354 9.72 5.76 -15.22
N GLU A 355 9.34 6.12 -16.46
CA GLU A 355 8.77 5.18 -17.44
C GLU A 355 9.84 4.27 -18.09
N LEU A 356 11.09 4.75 -18.24
CA LEU A 356 12.22 3.93 -18.66
C LEU A 356 12.60 2.93 -17.56
N ALA A 357 12.88 3.40 -16.34
CA ALA A 357 13.36 2.57 -15.23
C ALA A 357 12.39 1.44 -14.85
N ARG A 358 11.07 1.67 -14.92
CA ARG A 358 10.05 0.62 -14.65
C ARG A 358 9.97 -0.49 -15.71
N ARG A 359 10.50 -0.28 -16.93
CA ARG A 359 10.53 -1.27 -18.02
C ARG A 359 11.89 -1.94 -18.16
N LEU A 360 12.95 -1.19 -17.85
CA LEU A 360 14.34 -1.64 -17.98
C LEU A 360 14.88 -2.34 -16.73
N GLY A 361 14.15 -2.26 -15.60
CA GLY A 361 14.59 -2.75 -14.29
C GLY A 361 15.24 -1.63 -13.48
N LYS A 362 14.67 -1.26 -12.32
CA LYS A 362 15.17 -0.14 -11.51
C LYS A 362 16.51 -0.48 -10.85
N GLU A 363 16.67 -1.74 -10.47
CA GLU A 363 17.86 -2.35 -9.87
C GLU A 363 19.13 -2.27 -10.74
N ARG A 364 18.97 -2.08 -12.06
CA ARG A 364 20.05 -1.88 -13.04
C ARG A 364 20.08 -0.47 -13.63
N CYS A 365 19.24 0.45 -13.13
CA CYS A 365 19.22 1.85 -13.53
C CYS A 365 19.96 2.74 -12.52
N LEU A 366 20.66 3.74 -13.05
CA LEU A 366 21.14 4.91 -12.35
C LEU A 366 20.44 6.13 -12.94
N ARG A 367 20.42 7.24 -12.20
CA ARG A 367 19.90 8.53 -12.65
C ARG A 367 20.98 9.59 -12.52
N VAL A 368 21.16 10.38 -13.57
CA VAL A 368 22.01 11.57 -13.54
C VAL A 368 21.34 12.66 -12.72
N LYS A 369 22.13 13.35 -11.90
CA LYS A 369 21.73 14.61 -11.26
C LYS A 369 22.54 15.73 -11.92
N TRP A 370 21.85 16.57 -12.69
CA TRP A 370 22.48 17.68 -13.40
C TRP A 370 23.02 18.73 -12.41
N PRO A 371 24.14 19.41 -12.73
CA PRO A 371 24.75 20.40 -11.86
C PRO A 371 23.90 21.66 -11.74
N GLU A 372 24.08 22.37 -10.64
CA GLU A 372 23.58 23.75 -10.47
C GLU A 372 24.29 24.68 -11.46
N LYS A 373 23.51 25.56 -12.08
CA LYS A 373 23.91 26.58 -13.06
C LYS A 373 24.11 27.93 -12.37
N ASP A 374 23.22 28.22 -11.43
CA ASP A 374 23.32 29.28 -10.44
C ASP A 374 22.63 28.81 -9.13
N ALA A 375 22.43 29.70 -8.16
CA ALA A 375 21.79 29.38 -6.87
C ALA A 375 20.28 29.06 -6.95
N THR A 376 19.68 29.04 -8.15
CA THR A 376 18.25 28.83 -8.42
C THR A 376 17.95 27.92 -9.61
N GLU A 377 18.77 27.91 -10.65
CA GLU A 377 18.64 27.01 -11.82
C GLU A 377 19.65 25.85 -11.77
N VAL A 378 19.23 24.68 -12.27
CA VAL A 378 20.11 23.57 -12.65
C VAL A 378 20.21 23.49 -14.17
N CYS A 379 21.32 22.95 -14.70
CA CYS A 379 21.41 22.66 -16.13
C CYS A 379 20.29 21.72 -16.56
N LYS A 380 19.62 22.04 -17.66
CA LYS A 380 18.45 21.33 -18.15
C LYS A 380 18.79 19.95 -18.73
N ASP A 381 19.88 19.86 -19.47
CA ASP A 381 20.23 18.72 -20.32
C ASP A 381 21.76 18.61 -20.53
N ALA A 382 22.18 17.57 -21.26
CA ALA A 382 23.60 17.29 -21.47
C ALA A 382 24.28 18.37 -22.32
N ASN A 383 23.56 18.97 -23.27
CA ASN A 383 24.09 20.03 -24.11
C ASN A 383 24.32 21.33 -23.32
N GLU A 384 23.43 21.71 -22.39
CA GLU A 384 23.66 22.86 -21.51
C GLU A 384 24.88 22.67 -20.58
N VAL A 385 25.09 21.46 -20.03
CA VAL A 385 26.32 21.16 -19.25
C VAL A 385 27.58 21.26 -20.11
N LEU A 386 27.56 20.71 -21.32
CA LEU A 386 28.70 20.79 -22.26
C LEU A 386 29.01 22.25 -22.63
N MET A 387 27.99 23.07 -22.89
CA MET A 387 28.16 24.47 -23.28
C MET A 387 28.64 25.38 -22.14
N LEU A 388 28.21 25.12 -20.89
CA LEU A 388 28.57 25.96 -19.74
C LEU A 388 29.87 25.52 -19.05
N TYR A 389 30.13 24.21 -18.95
CA TYR A 389 31.19 23.64 -18.12
C TYR A 389 32.17 22.72 -18.87
N GLY A 390 31.92 22.44 -20.15
CA GLY A 390 32.82 21.65 -21.00
C GLY A 390 32.74 20.13 -20.80
N PRO A 391 33.47 19.35 -21.62
CA PRO A 391 33.35 17.90 -21.68
C PRO A 391 33.78 17.21 -20.38
N ASP A 392 34.83 17.68 -19.71
CA ASP A 392 35.30 17.10 -18.44
C ASP A 392 34.28 17.25 -17.29
N ALA A 393 33.44 18.29 -17.32
CA ALA A 393 32.38 18.47 -16.34
C ALA A 393 31.19 17.55 -16.62
N LEU A 394 30.74 17.48 -17.88
CA LEU A 394 29.71 16.52 -18.31
C LEU A 394 30.15 15.08 -17.98
N LYS A 395 31.42 14.74 -18.20
CA LYS A 395 31.98 13.44 -17.84
C LYS A 395 31.84 13.12 -16.35
N LYS A 396 32.28 14.03 -15.47
CA LYS A 396 32.15 13.87 -14.01
C LYS A 396 30.69 13.73 -13.56
N VAL A 397 29.76 14.41 -14.22
CA VAL A 397 28.31 14.31 -13.92
C VAL A 397 27.74 12.92 -14.24
N ILE A 398 28.24 12.24 -15.27
CA ILE A 398 27.87 10.85 -15.59
C ILE A 398 28.55 9.85 -14.67
N GLU A 399 29.83 10.05 -14.34
CA GLU A 399 30.58 9.21 -13.40
C GLU A 399 29.93 9.20 -12.00
N ASN A 400 29.41 10.34 -11.55
CA ASN A 400 28.71 10.50 -10.26
C ASN A 400 27.19 10.26 -10.33
N SER A 401 26.71 9.47 -11.29
CA SER A 401 25.28 9.11 -11.37
C SER A 401 24.81 8.30 -10.16
N GLU A 402 23.64 8.64 -9.62
CA GLU A 402 23.06 8.05 -8.41
C GLU A 402 22.31 6.73 -8.73
N LEU A 403 22.25 5.76 -7.81
CA LEU A 403 21.41 4.58 -7.97
C LEU A 403 19.92 4.98 -8.06
N TYR A 404 19.15 4.37 -8.98
CA TYR A 404 17.75 4.72 -9.12
C TYR A 404 16.95 4.26 -7.88
N PRO A 405 16.14 5.13 -7.22
CA PRO A 405 15.50 4.80 -5.95
C PRO A 405 14.50 3.63 -6.06
N ILE A 406 14.76 2.58 -5.28
CA ILE A 406 13.95 1.36 -5.22
C ILE A 406 12.96 1.47 -4.06
N ARG A 407 11.65 1.43 -4.35
CA ARG A 407 10.59 1.58 -3.34
C ARG A 407 10.68 0.47 -2.27
N GLY A 408 10.96 0.87 -1.03
CA GLY A 408 11.06 -0.03 0.12
C GLY A 408 12.49 -0.43 0.49
N LEU A 409 13.48 -0.01 -0.30
CA LEU A 409 14.90 -0.03 0.07
C LEU A 409 15.32 1.41 0.40
N PHE A 410 15.87 1.59 1.59
CA PHE A 410 16.27 2.89 2.14
C PHE A 410 17.65 2.76 2.79
N GLN A 411 18.38 3.86 2.92
CA GLN A 411 19.64 3.91 3.64
C GLN A 411 19.42 4.43 5.07
N PHE A 412 20.28 4.05 6.02
CA PHE A 412 20.16 4.56 7.40
C PHE A 412 20.33 6.09 7.50
N SER A 413 21.08 6.69 6.56
CA SER A 413 21.22 8.14 6.39
C SER A 413 19.88 8.86 6.24
N ASP A 414 18.90 8.22 5.59
CA ASP A 414 17.57 8.77 5.35
C ASP A 414 16.81 9.00 6.68
N PHE A 415 17.16 8.20 7.70
CA PHE A 415 16.54 8.18 9.03
C PHE A 415 17.43 8.73 10.16
N PHE A 416 18.65 9.22 9.88
CA PHE A 416 19.54 9.72 10.95
C PHE A 416 18.85 10.79 11.82
N HIS A 417 18.04 11.66 11.21
CA HIS A 417 17.24 12.64 11.93
C HIS A 417 16.23 12.04 12.95
N GLU A 418 15.70 10.84 12.69
CA GLU A 418 14.85 10.09 13.63
C GLU A 418 15.69 9.42 14.73
N VAL A 419 16.87 8.90 14.37
CA VAL A 419 17.82 8.27 15.31
C VAL A 419 18.36 9.30 16.31
N ASP A 420 18.74 10.49 15.84
CA ASP A 420 19.20 11.61 16.67
C ASP A 420 18.08 12.10 17.60
N ALA A 421 16.85 12.24 17.07
CA ALA A 421 15.68 12.63 17.86
C ALA A 421 15.38 11.61 18.98
N TYR A 422 15.49 10.31 18.68
CA TYR A 422 15.31 9.22 19.64
C TYR A 422 16.42 9.19 20.71
N TYR A 423 17.69 9.35 20.31
CA TYR A 423 18.83 9.42 21.22
C TYR A 423 18.73 10.61 22.19
N HIS A 424 18.31 11.78 21.68
CA HIS A 424 18.11 12.99 22.47
C HIS A 424 16.75 13.06 23.17
N GLN A 425 15.87 12.05 23.04
CA GLN A 425 14.55 11.96 23.67
C GLN A 425 13.65 13.19 23.37
N SER A 426 13.68 13.65 22.13
CA SER A 426 13.06 14.91 21.68
C SER A 426 11.54 14.92 21.64
N HIS A 427 10.87 13.79 21.87
CA HIS A 427 9.41 13.64 21.74
C HIS A 427 8.68 13.25 23.04
N GLY A 428 9.42 12.94 24.11
CA GLY A 428 8.90 12.77 25.48
C GLY A 428 8.15 11.46 25.75
N PHE A 429 8.28 10.44 24.88
CA PHE A 429 7.62 9.13 25.00
C PHE A 429 8.53 7.93 24.67
N GLU A 430 9.82 8.17 24.43
CA GLU A 430 10.84 7.21 23.98
C GLU A 430 11.12 6.09 24.99
N LEU A 431 10.74 6.30 26.26
CA LEU A 431 10.81 5.32 27.36
C LEU A 431 9.43 4.70 27.70
N GLY A 432 8.36 5.10 27.01
CA GLY A 432 6.97 4.78 27.34
C GLY A 432 6.38 5.75 28.38
N VAL A 433 5.12 5.49 28.79
CA VAL A 433 4.47 6.23 29.89
C VAL A 433 4.24 5.34 31.11
N SER A 434 4.43 5.94 32.30
CA SER A 434 4.15 5.31 33.60
C SER A 434 2.69 4.84 33.70
N THR A 435 2.52 3.69 34.34
CA THR A 435 1.23 3.08 34.68
C THR A 435 0.54 3.77 35.86
N GLY A 436 1.27 4.59 36.61
CA GLY A 436 0.84 5.21 37.86
C GLY A 436 1.07 4.34 39.11
N TRP A 437 1.67 3.15 38.96
CA TRP A 437 2.01 2.25 40.08
C TRP A 437 3.52 2.00 40.08
N ARG A 438 4.20 2.40 41.16
CA ARG A 438 5.67 2.26 41.27
C ARG A 438 6.09 0.79 41.27
N ALA A 439 5.26 -0.08 41.83
CA ALA A 439 5.50 -1.53 41.84
C ALA A 439 5.47 -2.16 40.43
N LEU A 440 4.90 -1.47 39.43
CA LEU A 440 4.79 -1.97 38.06
C LEU A 440 5.66 -1.20 37.05
N ASP A 441 5.94 0.08 37.29
CA ASP A 441 6.72 0.93 36.35
C ASP A 441 8.17 0.44 36.12
N GLU A 442 8.74 -0.38 37.00
CA GLU A 442 10.03 -1.07 36.74
C GLU A 442 9.90 -2.26 35.77
N LEU A 443 8.70 -2.84 35.66
CA LEU A 443 8.40 -4.05 34.88
C LEU A 443 7.71 -3.75 33.55
N TYR A 444 6.86 -2.71 33.48
CA TYR A 444 6.05 -2.40 32.30
C TYR A 444 5.64 -0.93 32.26
N ASN A 445 6.11 -0.21 31.25
CA ASN A 445 5.63 1.10 30.82
C ASN A 445 4.88 0.98 29.49
N VAL A 446 3.94 1.89 29.25
CA VAL A 446 3.03 1.85 28.10
C VAL A 446 3.65 2.61 26.92
N MET A 447 4.19 1.88 25.95
CA MET A 447 4.80 2.46 24.75
C MET A 447 3.77 2.68 23.61
N PRO A 448 3.62 3.90 23.07
CA PRO A 448 2.82 4.14 21.87
C PRO A 448 3.16 3.18 20.72
N GLY A 449 2.15 2.50 20.19
CA GLY A 449 2.28 1.61 19.02
C GLY A 449 2.70 0.15 19.30
N GLU A 450 2.85 -0.24 20.57
CA GLU A 450 3.01 -1.64 20.97
C GLU A 450 1.66 -2.36 21.19
N LEU A 451 1.68 -3.70 21.12
CA LEU A 451 0.55 -4.58 21.42
C LEU A 451 0.80 -5.34 22.74
N THR A 452 -0.02 -5.05 23.75
CA THR A 452 -0.06 -5.78 25.04
C THR A 452 -1.22 -6.77 25.06
N ILE A 453 -0.93 -8.05 25.26
CA ILE A 453 -1.97 -9.06 25.54
C ILE A 453 -2.16 -9.18 27.04
N ILE A 454 -3.41 -9.15 27.48
CA ILE A 454 -3.79 -9.32 28.89
C ILE A 454 -4.61 -10.60 29.03
N THR A 455 -4.19 -11.49 29.92
CA THR A 455 -4.92 -12.71 30.26
C THR A 455 -5.04 -12.91 31.77
N GLY A 456 -5.67 -14.01 32.18
CA GLY A 456 -6.12 -14.25 33.54
C GLY A 456 -7.49 -14.94 33.56
N VAL A 457 -7.68 -15.83 34.53
CA VAL A 457 -8.90 -16.66 34.69
C VAL A 457 -10.18 -15.81 34.72
N PRO A 458 -11.37 -16.35 34.36
CA PRO A 458 -12.63 -15.62 34.50
C PRO A 458 -12.82 -15.06 35.93
N ASN A 459 -13.31 -13.83 36.06
CA ASN A 459 -13.42 -13.10 37.33
C ASN A 459 -12.06 -12.91 38.08
N SER A 460 -11.01 -12.54 37.36
CA SER A 460 -9.69 -12.12 37.91
C SER A 460 -9.55 -10.61 38.09
N GLY A 461 -10.37 -9.80 37.41
CA GLY A 461 -10.30 -8.33 37.45
C GLY A 461 -9.59 -7.67 36.26
N LYS A 462 -9.32 -8.40 35.16
CA LYS A 462 -8.65 -7.86 33.94
C LYS A 462 -9.17 -6.47 33.52
N SER A 463 -10.47 -6.35 33.29
CA SER A 463 -11.11 -5.11 32.83
C SER A 463 -11.08 -4.00 33.88
N GLU A 464 -11.19 -4.32 35.18
CA GLU A 464 -11.08 -3.34 36.26
C GLU A 464 -9.66 -2.76 36.35
N TRP A 465 -8.64 -3.62 36.19
CA TRP A 465 -7.24 -3.22 36.18
C TRP A 465 -6.90 -2.37 34.94
N ILE A 466 -7.43 -2.73 33.77
CA ILE A 466 -7.31 -1.92 32.55
C ILE A 466 -7.97 -0.55 32.75
N ASP A 467 -9.21 -0.50 33.23
CA ASP A 467 -9.92 0.76 33.52
C ASP A 467 -9.08 1.67 34.44
N ALA A 468 -8.47 1.12 35.49
CA ALA A 468 -7.61 1.86 36.40
C ALA A 468 -6.31 2.36 35.74
N LEU A 469 -5.66 1.53 34.91
CA LEU A 469 -4.51 1.91 34.10
C LEU A 469 -4.84 3.07 33.16
N LEU A 470 -6.00 3.03 32.48
CA LEU A 470 -6.44 4.14 31.62
C LEU A 470 -6.71 5.43 32.40
N CYS A 471 -7.33 5.32 33.59
CA CYS A 471 -7.52 6.46 34.49
C CYS A 471 -6.18 7.11 34.88
N ASN A 472 -5.18 6.31 35.27
CA ASN A 472 -3.83 6.80 35.62
C ASN A 472 -3.15 7.50 34.43
N ILE A 473 -3.16 6.88 33.24
CA ILE A 473 -2.53 7.46 32.05
C ILE A 473 -3.25 8.74 31.61
N ASN A 474 -4.58 8.85 31.74
CA ASN A 474 -5.30 10.10 31.51
C ASN A 474 -4.96 11.17 32.58
N LYS A 475 -4.90 10.79 33.86
CA LYS A 475 -4.55 11.65 34.98
C LYS A 475 -3.18 12.29 34.77
N ASN A 476 -2.19 11.50 34.36
CA ASN A 476 -0.79 11.94 34.23
C ASN A 476 -0.48 12.53 32.84
N TYR A 477 -0.91 11.88 31.75
CA TYR A 477 -0.47 12.19 30.37
C TYR A 477 -1.58 12.69 29.44
N LYS A 478 -2.83 12.83 29.93
CA LYS A 478 -4.00 13.31 29.16
C LYS A 478 -4.29 12.51 27.88
N TRP A 479 -3.93 11.23 27.85
CA TRP A 479 -4.29 10.35 26.74
C TRP A 479 -5.81 10.17 26.65
N ARG A 480 -6.28 9.92 25.43
CA ARG A 480 -7.66 9.60 25.10
C ARG A 480 -7.71 8.21 24.47
N PHE A 481 -8.81 7.51 24.70
CA PHE A 481 -8.93 6.08 24.47
C PHE A 481 -10.12 5.71 23.59
N ALA A 482 -9.97 4.64 22.82
CA ALA A 482 -11.07 3.95 22.18
C ALA A 482 -11.35 2.62 22.92
N LEU A 483 -12.60 2.36 23.29
CA LEU A 483 -13.00 1.19 24.07
C LEU A 483 -13.94 0.30 23.24
N CYS A 484 -13.40 -0.83 22.76
CA CYS A 484 -14.15 -1.93 22.17
C CYS A 484 -14.48 -2.96 23.27
N SER A 485 -15.31 -2.54 24.24
CA SER A 485 -15.81 -3.38 25.34
C SER A 485 -17.21 -3.89 25.01
N MET A 486 -17.35 -5.20 24.80
CA MET A 486 -18.64 -5.82 24.45
C MET A 486 -19.37 -6.40 25.68
N GLU A 487 -18.64 -7.00 26.65
CA GLU A 487 -19.23 -7.53 27.89
C GLU A 487 -19.86 -6.45 28.79
N ASN A 488 -19.20 -5.29 28.97
CA ASN A 488 -19.70 -4.26 29.88
C ASN A 488 -20.81 -3.40 29.23
N LYS A 489 -21.98 -3.33 29.88
CA LYS A 489 -23.04 -2.37 29.52
C LYS A 489 -22.55 -0.94 29.78
N VAL A 490 -22.85 -0.01 28.88
CA VAL A 490 -22.37 1.40 28.92
C VAL A 490 -22.55 2.06 30.29
N ARG A 491 -23.74 1.92 30.90
CA ARG A 491 -24.04 2.48 32.24
C ARG A 491 -23.16 1.89 33.36
N GLU A 492 -22.78 0.62 33.24
CA GLU A 492 -21.96 -0.10 34.23
C GLU A 492 -20.47 0.19 34.01
N HIS A 493 -20.02 0.36 32.76
CA HIS A 493 -18.66 0.81 32.45
C HIS A 493 -18.43 2.27 32.85
N ALA A 494 -19.36 3.16 32.51
CA ALA A 494 -19.31 4.56 32.93
C ALA A 494 -19.26 4.68 34.47
N ARG A 495 -20.04 3.88 35.20
CA ARG A 495 -19.97 3.80 36.67
C ARG A 495 -18.56 3.42 37.15
N LYS A 496 -18.00 2.32 36.63
CA LYS A 496 -16.66 1.80 37.00
C LYS A 496 -15.54 2.82 36.75
N LEU A 497 -15.64 3.62 35.69
CA LEU A 497 -14.66 4.65 35.35
C LEU A 497 -14.84 5.92 36.21
N LEU A 498 -16.08 6.30 36.53
CA LEU A 498 -16.38 7.45 37.41
C LEU A 498 -15.92 7.19 38.84
N GLU A 499 -16.15 6.00 39.38
CA GLU A 499 -15.70 5.63 40.74
C GLU A 499 -14.18 5.73 40.86
N LYS A 500 -13.45 5.21 39.86
CA LYS A 500 -11.98 5.29 39.77
C LYS A 500 -11.43 6.70 39.54
N HIS A 501 -12.24 7.61 38.99
CA HIS A 501 -11.83 8.99 38.72
C HIS A 501 -12.11 9.93 39.89
N ILE A 502 -13.19 9.68 40.62
CA ILE A 502 -13.70 10.54 41.71
C ILE A 502 -13.24 10.03 43.09
N GLY A 503 -12.85 8.76 43.22
CA GLY A 503 -12.49 8.14 44.50
C GLY A 503 -13.67 7.83 45.42
N LYS A 504 -14.90 7.88 44.89
CA LYS A 504 -16.16 7.72 45.65
C LYS A 504 -17.10 6.71 44.97
N PRO A 505 -17.88 5.93 45.75
CA PRO A 505 -18.85 4.98 45.19
C PRO A 505 -19.99 5.72 44.47
N PHE A 506 -20.55 5.13 43.42
CA PHE A 506 -21.67 5.74 42.68
C PHE A 506 -23.00 5.59 43.43
N PHE A 507 -23.14 4.51 44.20
CA PHE A 507 -24.36 4.16 44.95
C PHE A 507 -24.09 4.09 46.45
N ASN A 508 -25.00 4.64 47.26
CA ASN A 508 -25.02 4.40 48.70
C ASN A 508 -25.70 3.05 49.00
N VAL A 509 -24.94 1.97 48.83
CA VAL A 509 -25.36 0.57 49.07
C VAL A 509 -24.18 -0.24 49.62
N ARG A 510 -24.39 -1.52 49.96
CA ARG A 510 -23.45 -2.40 50.71
C ARG A 510 -21.97 -2.37 50.30
N TYR A 511 -21.60 -2.10 49.04
CA TYR A 511 -20.18 -2.02 48.65
C TYR A 511 -19.50 -0.68 48.98
N GLY A 512 -20.26 0.40 49.18
CA GLY A 512 -19.71 1.72 49.53
C GLY A 512 -19.28 1.86 51.00
N GLY A 513 -19.67 0.91 51.86
CA GLY A 513 -19.32 0.92 53.28
C GLY A 513 -19.87 2.16 53.99
N SER A 514 -18.99 2.92 54.63
CA SER A 514 -19.28 4.22 55.26
C SER A 514 -18.90 5.43 54.40
N THR A 515 -18.44 5.22 53.16
CA THR A 515 -17.98 6.30 52.27
C THR A 515 -19.16 6.98 51.60
N GLU A 516 -19.20 8.31 51.63
CA GLU A 516 -20.24 9.09 50.95
C GLU A 516 -20.18 8.88 49.43
N ARG A 517 -21.34 8.67 48.81
CA ARG A 517 -21.44 8.53 47.35
C ARG A 517 -21.05 9.82 46.64
N MET A 518 -20.62 9.73 45.38
CA MET A 518 -20.39 10.90 44.55
C MET A 518 -21.65 11.80 44.44
N THR A 519 -21.44 13.10 44.59
CA THR A 519 -22.48 14.13 44.48
C THR A 519 -22.94 14.30 43.04
N VAL A 520 -24.07 14.98 42.84
CA VAL A 520 -24.57 15.31 41.49
C VAL A 520 -23.59 16.22 40.74
N GLN A 521 -22.89 17.12 41.43
CA GLN A 521 -21.90 18.00 40.82
C GLN A 521 -20.66 17.23 40.33
N GLU A 522 -20.13 16.30 41.15
CA GLU A 522 -19.04 15.41 40.77
C GLU A 522 -19.45 14.50 39.59
N LEU A 523 -20.70 14.03 39.56
CA LEU A 523 -21.24 13.25 38.45
C LEU A 523 -21.32 14.05 37.13
N GLU A 524 -21.80 15.29 37.14
CA GLU A 524 -21.84 16.13 35.92
C GLU A 524 -20.45 16.58 35.46
N GLN A 525 -19.47 16.71 36.37
CA GLN A 525 -18.07 16.92 36.00
C GLN A 525 -17.46 15.65 35.40
N GLY A 526 -17.66 14.50 36.05
CA GLY A 526 -17.18 13.19 35.58
C GLY A 526 -17.77 12.78 34.23
N LYS A 527 -19.02 13.11 33.92
CA LYS A 527 -19.62 12.92 32.58
C LYS A 527 -18.87 13.66 31.47
N LYS A 528 -18.38 14.88 31.73
CA LYS A 528 -17.57 15.64 30.77
C LYS A 528 -16.20 14.99 30.59
N TRP A 529 -15.56 14.60 31.70
CA TRP A 529 -14.31 13.85 31.65
C TRP A 529 -14.44 12.53 30.87
N LEU A 530 -15.54 11.77 31.05
CA LEU A 530 -15.83 10.56 30.28
C LEU A 530 -15.91 10.87 28.77
N ASN A 531 -16.72 11.85 28.38
CA ASN A 531 -16.90 12.28 26.99
C ASN A 531 -15.57 12.69 26.33
N ASP A 532 -14.75 13.45 27.05
CA ASP A 532 -13.50 13.99 26.52
C ASP A 532 -12.38 12.93 26.48
N THR A 533 -12.50 11.86 27.28
CA THR A 533 -11.46 10.82 27.43
C THR A 533 -11.75 9.55 26.63
N PHE A 534 -12.99 9.03 26.63
CA PHE A 534 -13.31 7.68 26.15
C PHE A 534 -14.30 7.67 24.99
N HIS A 535 -13.92 6.99 23.90
CA HIS A 535 -14.72 6.85 22.69
C HIS A 535 -15.13 5.38 22.55
N LEU A 536 -16.44 5.09 22.65
CA LEU A 536 -16.93 3.72 22.64
C LEU A 536 -17.04 3.18 21.21
N ILE A 537 -16.55 1.96 20.99
CA ILE A 537 -16.76 1.15 19.78
C ILE A 537 -17.68 0.01 20.19
N ARG A 538 -18.92 0.01 19.69
CA ARG A 538 -19.95 -0.98 20.02
C ARG A 538 -20.70 -1.36 18.77
N CYS A 539 -20.97 -2.66 18.58
CA CYS A 539 -21.96 -3.07 17.59
C CYS A 539 -23.36 -2.84 18.17
N GLU A 540 -24.29 -2.40 17.32
CA GLU A 540 -25.71 -2.22 17.67
C GLU A 540 -26.63 -3.15 16.86
N ASP A 541 -26.04 -3.91 15.91
CA ASP A 541 -26.67 -4.95 15.10
C ASP A 541 -26.56 -6.33 15.80
N ASP A 542 -27.39 -7.30 15.40
CA ASP A 542 -27.39 -8.69 15.89
C ASP A 542 -26.16 -9.53 15.44
N CYS A 543 -25.05 -8.91 15.05
CA CYS A 543 -23.86 -9.58 14.52
C CYS A 543 -22.57 -9.25 15.30
N LEU A 544 -21.64 -10.20 15.35
CA LEU A 544 -20.37 -10.00 16.03
C LEU A 544 -19.46 -9.04 15.21
N PRO A 545 -18.75 -8.10 15.85
CA PRO A 545 -17.89 -7.15 15.17
C PRO A 545 -16.60 -7.82 14.67
N SER A 546 -16.38 -7.79 13.35
CA SER A 546 -15.09 -8.22 12.77
C SER A 546 -13.95 -7.26 13.13
N ILE A 547 -12.73 -7.79 13.28
CA ILE A 547 -11.55 -6.96 13.60
C ILE A 547 -11.28 -5.86 12.55
N ASN A 548 -11.61 -6.12 11.27
CA ASN A 548 -11.53 -5.14 10.18
C ASN A 548 -12.46 -3.93 10.37
N TRP A 549 -13.59 -4.11 11.07
CA TRP A 549 -14.53 -3.04 11.40
C TRP A 549 -14.05 -2.28 12.65
N VAL A 550 -13.61 -2.99 13.69
CA VAL A 550 -13.07 -2.38 14.93
C VAL A 550 -11.87 -1.48 14.62
N LEU A 551 -10.86 -1.98 13.88
CA LEU A 551 -9.67 -1.19 13.53
C LEU A 551 -9.98 0.00 12.60
N ARG A 552 -11.05 -0.06 11.81
CA ARG A 552 -11.53 1.05 10.96
C ARG A 552 -12.14 2.18 11.79
N LEU A 553 -12.92 1.84 12.82
CA LEU A 553 -13.46 2.82 13.76
C LEU A 553 -12.37 3.37 14.70
N ALA A 554 -11.46 2.53 15.17
CA ALA A 554 -10.29 2.96 15.93
C ALA A 554 -9.43 3.95 15.12
N LYS A 555 -9.19 3.69 13.83
CA LYS A 555 -8.53 4.65 12.91
C LYS A 555 -9.27 5.99 12.87
N ALA A 556 -10.59 5.99 12.75
CA ALA A 556 -11.39 7.21 12.75
C ALA A 556 -11.26 7.98 14.09
N ALA A 557 -11.21 7.25 15.21
CA ALA A 557 -11.04 7.84 16.54
C ALA A 557 -9.65 8.44 16.76
N VAL A 558 -8.57 7.79 16.29
CA VAL A 558 -7.22 8.37 16.27
C VAL A 558 -7.20 9.66 15.46
N LEU A 559 -7.71 9.63 14.22
CA LEU A 559 -7.61 10.77 13.29
C LEU A 559 -8.52 11.95 13.65
N ARG A 560 -9.68 11.73 14.27
CA ARG A 560 -10.61 12.80 14.66
C ARG A 560 -10.42 13.30 16.08
N TYR A 561 -10.13 12.38 17.00
CA TYR A 561 -10.14 12.64 18.44
C TYR A 561 -8.78 12.42 19.12
N GLY A 562 -7.70 12.21 18.34
CA GLY A 562 -6.35 12.10 18.88
C GLY A 562 -6.21 11.00 19.94
N VAL A 563 -6.92 9.88 19.75
CA VAL A 563 -6.82 8.69 20.60
C VAL A 563 -5.40 8.12 20.51
N ARG A 564 -4.82 7.74 21.66
CA ARG A 564 -3.48 7.14 21.78
C ARG A 564 -3.50 5.71 22.31
N GLY A 565 -4.64 5.21 22.76
CA GLY A 565 -4.79 3.82 23.19
C GLY A 565 -6.13 3.20 22.78
N LEU A 566 -6.11 1.92 22.44
CA LEU A 566 -7.27 1.10 22.08
C LEU A 566 -7.35 -0.10 23.02
N VAL A 567 -8.51 -0.31 23.65
CA VAL A 567 -8.83 -1.56 24.36
C VAL A 567 -9.79 -2.38 23.53
N ILE A 568 -9.50 -3.68 23.39
CA ILE A 568 -10.43 -4.69 22.85
C ILE A 568 -10.64 -5.74 23.94
N ASP A 569 -11.86 -5.82 24.48
CA ASP A 569 -12.21 -6.65 25.63
C ASP A 569 -13.61 -7.29 25.50
N PRO A 570 -13.74 -8.64 25.44
CA PRO A 570 -12.71 -9.65 25.24
C PRO A 570 -12.56 -10.07 23.76
N TYR A 571 -11.49 -10.83 23.46
CA TYR A 571 -11.28 -11.56 22.21
C TYR A 571 -12.53 -12.32 21.74
N ASN A 572 -13.19 -13.02 22.65
CA ASN A 572 -14.29 -13.95 22.36
C ASN A 572 -15.52 -13.28 21.72
N GLU A 573 -15.72 -11.97 21.96
CA GLU A 573 -16.85 -11.18 21.45
C GLU A 573 -16.56 -10.53 20.07
N LEU A 574 -15.45 -10.90 19.42
CA LEU A 574 -15.22 -10.57 18.01
C LEU A 574 -15.86 -11.63 17.10
N ASP A 575 -16.05 -11.29 15.82
CA ASP A 575 -16.39 -12.30 14.82
C ASP A 575 -15.24 -13.31 14.65
N HIS A 576 -15.59 -14.58 14.55
CA HIS A 576 -14.71 -15.73 14.34
C HIS A 576 -15.01 -16.49 13.05
N GLN A 577 -15.79 -15.90 12.13
CA GLN A 577 -15.95 -16.39 10.77
C GLN A 577 -14.60 -16.54 10.08
N ARG A 578 -14.31 -17.79 9.68
CA ARG A 578 -13.11 -18.22 8.97
C ARG A 578 -13.50 -18.73 7.61
N SER A 579 -12.61 -18.60 6.63
CA SER A 579 -12.74 -19.36 5.38
C SER A 579 -12.73 -20.87 5.69
N PRO A 580 -13.44 -21.73 4.94
CA PRO A 580 -13.55 -23.16 5.28
C PRO A 580 -12.21 -23.89 5.47
N ASN A 581 -11.16 -23.44 4.78
CA ASN A 581 -9.83 -24.03 4.81
C ASN A 581 -8.89 -23.39 5.85
N GLN A 582 -9.36 -22.45 6.69
CA GLN A 582 -8.54 -21.68 7.62
C GLN A 582 -8.68 -22.18 9.06
N THR A 583 -7.56 -22.53 9.69
CA THR A 583 -7.53 -22.91 11.12
C THR A 583 -7.74 -21.70 12.04
N GLU A 584 -8.20 -21.95 13.26
CA GLU A 584 -8.32 -20.90 14.30
C GLU A 584 -6.96 -20.26 14.60
N THR A 585 -5.88 -21.05 14.60
CA THR A 585 -4.53 -20.55 14.83
C THR A 585 -4.06 -19.62 13.71
N GLU A 586 -4.32 -19.92 12.44
CA GLU A 586 -4.03 -18.99 11.33
C GLU A 586 -4.88 -17.71 11.41
N TYR A 587 -6.16 -17.83 11.76
CA TYR A 587 -7.05 -16.67 11.95
C TYR A 587 -6.53 -15.72 13.03
N VAL A 588 -6.23 -16.24 14.22
CA VAL A 588 -5.58 -15.47 15.31
C VAL A 588 -4.24 -14.89 14.84
N SER A 589 -3.45 -15.66 14.09
CA SER A 589 -2.18 -15.20 13.53
C SER A 589 -2.35 -13.98 12.61
N GLN A 590 -3.37 -13.96 11.75
CA GLN A 590 -3.68 -12.85 10.85
C GLN A 590 -4.25 -11.65 11.62
N MET A 591 -5.26 -11.87 12.46
CA MET A 591 -5.89 -10.87 13.33
C MET A 591 -4.85 -10.09 14.14
N LEU A 592 -3.95 -10.79 14.87
CA LEU A 592 -2.90 -10.16 15.66
C LEU A 592 -1.88 -9.40 14.80
N THR A 593 -1.66 -9.81 13.55
CA THR A 593 -0.78 -9.07 12.63
C THR A 593 -1.42 -7.75 12.19
N MET A 594 -2.73 -7.74 11.96
CA MET A 594 -3.49 -6.53 11.62
C MET A 594 -3.53 -5.55 12.80
N ILE A 595 -3.79 -6.05 14.01
CA ILE A 595 -3.77 -5.25 15.25
C ILE A 595 -2.39 -4.64 15.47
N LYS A 596 -1.31 -5.43 15.34
CA LYS A 596 0.06 -4.95 15.50
C LYS A 596 0.42 -3.87 14.47
N ARG A 597 0.09 -4.08 13.20
CA ARG A 597 0.29 -3.10 12.12
C ARG A 597 -0.50 -1.82 12.36
N PHE A 598 -1.73 -1.91 12.89
CA PHE A 598 -2.51 -0.75 13.31
C PHE A 598 -1.81 0.02 14.42
N ALA A 599 -1.38 -0.68 15.49
CA ALA A 599 -0.70 -0.05 16.62
C ALA A 599 0.51 0.78 16.16
N GLN A 600 1.42 0.13 15.42
CA GLN A 600 2.63 0.74 14.87
C GLN A 600 2.32 1.92 13.94
N HIS A 601 1.46 1.74 12.93
CA HIS A 601 1.14 2.77 11.94
C HIS A 601 0.49 4.03 12.57
N TYR A 602 -0.30 3.89 13.63
CA TYR A 602 -1.00 5.01 14.25
C TYR A 602 -0.36 5.50 15.55
N SER A 603 0.81 4.96 15.95
CA SER A 603 1.45 5.23 17.25
C SER A 603 0.46 5.14 18.41
N CYS A 604 -0.39 4.10 18.38
CA CYS A 604 -1.51 3.89 19.27
C CYS A 604 -1.30 2.57 20.01
N HIS A 605 -1.20 2.61 21.35
CA HIS A 605 -1.04 1.38 22.12
C HIS A 605 -2.30 0.52 22.05
N VAL A 606 -2.18 -0.79 21.92
CA VAL A 606 -3.34 -1.69 21.92
C VAL A 606 -3.26 -2.67 23.08
N TRP A 607 -4.26 -2.63 23.96
CA TRP A 607 -4.53 -3.68 24.93
C TRP A 607 -5.58 -4.63 24.38
N PHE A 608 -5.27 -5.92 24.37
CA PHE A 608 -6.15 -6.95 23.82
C PHE A 608 -6.34 -8.06 24.86
N VAL A 609 -7.57 -8.25 25.31
CA VAL A 609 -7.89 -9.18 26.40
C VAL A 609 -8.26 -10.54 25.83
N ALA A 610 -7.53 -11.59 26.23
CA ALA A 610 -7.76 -12.96 25.78
C ALA A 610 -7.89 -13.91 26.96
N HIS A 611 -8.82 -14.88 26.89
CA HIS A 611 -9.14 -15.76 28.01
C HIS A 611 -8.36 -17.09 27.91
N PRO A 612 -7.94 -17.68 29.05
CA PRO A 612 -7.37 -19.02 29.06
C PRO A 612 -8.41 -20.06 28.67
N ARG A 613 -7.93 -21.21 28.17
CA ARG A 613 -8.70 -22.44 27.99
C ARG A 613 -9.23 -22.94 29.34
N GLN A 614 -10.17 -23.89 29.32
CA GLN A 614 -10.63 -24.53 30.54
C GLN A 614 -9.50 -25.33 31.20
N LEU A 615 -8.94 -24.79 32.29
CA LEU A 615 -7.85 -25.39 33.05
C LEU A 615 -8.37 -26.57 33.88
N GLN A 616 -8.17 -27.79 33.37
CA GLN A 616 -8.75 -29.00 33.97
C GLN A 616 -8.25 -29.31 35.39
N ASN A 617 -7.01 -28.93 35.72
CA ASN A 617 -6.40 -29.10 37.04
C ASN A 617 -5.82 -27.76 37.56
N TRP A 618 -6.65 -26.73 37.71
CA TRP A 618 -6.18 -25.42 38.18
C TRP A 618 -5.80 -25.43 39.67
N THR A 619 -4.52 -25.22 39.97
CA THR A 619 -3.94 -25.19 41.33
C THR A 619 -4.21 -23.90 42.11
N GLY A 620 -5.00 -22.98 41.55
CA GLY A 620 -5.29 -21.67 42.15
C GLY A 620 -4.31 -20.54 41.76
N GLY A 621 -3.19 -20.84 41.09
CA GLY A 621 -2.17 -19.85 40.71
C GLY A 621 -2.47 -19.01 39.43
N PRO A 622 -1.56 -18.10 39.03
CA PRO A 622 -1.65 -17.42 37.74
C PRO A 622 -1.53 -18.40 36.55
N PRO A 623 -2.38 -18.30 35.51
CA PRO A 623 -2.21 -19.09 34.29
C PRO A 623 -0.98 -18.67 33.47
N ASN A 624 -0.53 -19.54 32.58
CA ASN A 624 0.52 -19.27 31.62
C ASN A 624 -0.05 -18.49 30.40
N MET A 625 0.78 -17.65 29.76
CA MET A 625 0.45 -17.01 28.49
C MET A 625 0.23 -18.02 27.34
N TYR A 626 0.76 -19.24 27.45
CA TYR A 626 0.46 -20.33 26.52
C TYR A 626 -0.90 -21.00 26.75
N ASP A 627 -1.56 -20.77 27.89
CA ASP A 627 -2.88 -21.35 28.21
C ASP A 627 -4.03 -20.64 27.48
N ILE A 628 -3.75 -19.55 26.74
CA ILE A 628 -4.75 -18.75 26.03
C ILE A 628 -5.49 -19.60 24.97
N SER A 629 -6.80 -19.38 24.84
CA SER A 629 -7.62 -20.09 23.86
C SER A 629 -7.18 -19.82 22.42
N GLY A 630 -7.49 -20.75 21.51
CA GLY A 630 -7.23 -20.66 20.07
C GLY A 630 -5.77 -20.81 19.62
N SER A 631 -4.81 -20.04 20.16
CA SER A 631 -3.44 -20.06 19.60
C SER A 631 -2.30 -19.60 20.52
N ALA A 632 -1.14 -20.24 20.41
CA ALA A 632 0.13 -19.72 20.92
C ALA A 632 0.60 -18.42 20.22
N HIS A 633 -0.05 -17.98 19.13
CA HIS A 633 0.31 -16.72 18.48
C HIS A 633 0.07 -15.47 19.35
N PHE A 634 -0.77 -15.54 20.39
CA PHE A 634 -0.94 -14.45 21.34
C PHE A 634 0.40 -14.03 21.98
N ILE A 635 1.15 -14.95 22.59
CA ILE A 635 2.49 -14.65 23.13
C ILE A 635 3.53 -14.39 22.04
N ASN A 636 3.45 -15.08 20.89
CA ASN A 636 4.48 -14.91 19.84
C ASN A 636 4.43 -13.50 19.19
N LYS A 637 3.23 -12.97 18.90
CA LYS A 637 3.06 -11.73 18.14
C LYS A 637 2.96 -10.45 18.97
N CYS A 638 2.50 -10.54 20.22
CA CYS A 638 2.49 -9.40 21.14
C CYS A 638 3.89 -8.84 21.38
N ASP A 639 3.97 -7.62 21.87
CA ASP A 639 5.20 -7.03 22.41
C ASP A 639 5.29 -7.34 23.89
N ASN A 640 4.20 -7.07 24.62
CA ASN A 640 4.09 -7.31 26.06
C ASN A 640 3.00 -8.34 26.37
N GLY A 641 3.17 -9.09 27.47
CA GLY A 641 2.23 -10.11 27.91
C GLY A 641 2.05 -10.09 29.42
N ILE A 642 0.82 -9.81 29.86
CA ILE A 642 0.48 -9.59 31.26
C ILE A 642 -0.59 -10.60 31.70
N VAL A 643 -0.39 -11.23 32.85
CA VAL A 643 -1.38 -12.09 33.51
C VAL A 643 -1.87 -11.40 34.77
N ILE A 644 -3.17 -11.10 34.81
CA ILE A 644 -3.83 -10.61 36.03
C ILE A 644 -4.33 -11.82 36.81
N HIS A 645 -3.76 -12.01 38.00
CA HIS A 645 -4.18 -13.01 38.97
C HIS A 645 -4.68 -12.32 40.24
N ARG A 646 -5.67 -12.93 40.89
CA ARG A 646 -6.23 -12.46 42.15
C ARG A 646 -6.47 -13.64 43.07
N ASN A 647 -5.96 -13.53 44.29
CA ASN A 647 -6.15 -14.55 45.31
C ASN A 647 -7.65 -14.74 45.65
N ARG A 648 -8.02 -15.99 45.94
CA ARG A 648 -9.39 -16.41 46.26
C ARG A 648 -9.51 -17.13 47.61
N ASP A 649 -8.41 -17.51 48.24
CA ASP A 649 -8.41 -18.15 49.56
C ASP A 649 -7.75 -17.22 50.59
N ALA A 650 -8.51 -16.83 51.61
CA ALA A 650 -8.02 -16.01 52.71
C ALA A 650 -6.91 -16.70 53.53
N LYS A 651 -6.77 -18.03 53.43
CA LYS A 651 -5.68 -18.81 54.05
C LYS A 651 -4.35 -18.66 53.33
N VAL A 652 -4.37 -18.30 52.04
CA VAL A 652 -3.18 -18.14 51.19
C VAL A 652 -2.67 -16.69 51.22
N GLY A 653 -3.54 -15.73 51.52
CA GLY A 653 -3.17 -14.33 51.69
C GLY A 653 -4.38 -13.39 51.60
N PRO A 654 -4.15 -12.06 51.49
CA PRO A 654 -5.22 -11.07 51.39
C PRO A 654 -6.11 -11.25 50.14
N LEU A 655 -7.40 -10.90 50.25
CA LEU A 655 -8.42 -11.06 49.19
C LEU A 655 -8.68 -9.78 48.37
N ASP A 656 -8.04 -8.68 48.75
CA ASP A 656 -7.88 -7.40 48.05
C ASP A 656 -6.62 -7.39 47.16
N CYS A 657 -5.58 -8.14 47.53
CA CYS A 657 -4.34 -8.28 46.77
C CYS A 657 -4.57 -8.86 45.34
N VAL A 658 -4.02 -8.16 44.35
CA VAL A 658 -4.00 -8.54 42.93
C VAL A 658 -2.55 -8.60 42.47
N GLN A 659 -2.18 -9.73 41.85
CA GLN A 659 -0.85 -10.03 41.32
C GLN A 659 -0.85 -9.73 39.82
N VAL A 660 -0.01 -8.79 39.40
CA VAL A 660 0.19 -8.40 37.99
C VAL A 660 1.48 -9.05 37.51
N CYS A 661 1.38 -10.17 36.79
CA CYS A 661 2.54 -10.90 36.31
C CYS A 661 2.91 -10.41 34.91
N VAL A 662 4.02 -9.69 34.78
CA VAL A 662 4.58 -9.32 33.47
C VAL A 662 5.39 -10.52 32.95
N ARG A 663 4.74 -11.35 32.13
CA ARG A 663 5.31 -12.62 31.61
C ARG A 663 6.11 -12.44 30.32
N LYS A 664 6.00 -11.29 29.66
CA LYS A 664 6.83 -10.92 28.50
C LYS A 664 6.92 -9.41 28.36
N VAL A 665 8.12 -8.93 28.05
CA VAL A 665 8.40 -7.60 27.47
C VAL A 665 9.31 -7.83 26.25
N ARG A 666 9.02 -7.22 25.09
CA ARG A 666 9.90 -7.26 23.90
C ARG A 666 10.90 -6.11 23.90
N ASN A 667 10.46 -4.93 24.32
CA ASN A 667 11.24 -3.70 24.25
C ASN A 667 11.99 -3.48 25.57
N LYS A 668 13.31 -3.73 25.57
CA LYS A 668 14.17 -3.62 26.77
C LYS A 668 14.17 -2.26 27.46
N VAL A 669 13.62 -1.22 26.80
CA VAL A 669 13.57 0.16 27.32
C VAL A 669 12.35 0.37 28.21
N VAL A 670 11.26 -0.39 28.01
CA VAL A 670 9.97 -0.14 28.68
C VAL A 670 9.75 -0.97 29.95
N GLY A 671 10.62 -1.94 30.24
CA GLY A 671 10.55 -2.77 31.44
C GLY A 671 11.15 -4.17 31.29
N THR A 672 10.79 -5.07 32.20
CA THR A 672 11.34 -6.43 32.31
C THR A 672 10.29 -7.44 32.79
N ILE A 673 10.60 -8.73 32.69
CA ILE A 673 9.75 -9.82 33.17
C ILE A 673 9.80 -9.87 34.72
N GLY A 674 8.64 -9.94 35.36
CA GLY A 674 8.52 -9.93 36.82
C GLY A 674 7.08 -10.02 37.31
N GLU A 675 6.87 -9.75 38.60
CA GLU A 675 5.55 -9.78 39.25
C GLU A 675 5.41 -8.58 40.19
N ALA A 676 4.32 -7.83 40.03
CA ALA A 676 3.94 -6.71 40.91
C ALA A 676 2.69 -7.07 41.73
N PHE A 677 2.54 -6.43 42.89
CA PHE A 677 1.41 -6.66 43.80
C PHE A 677 0.72 -5.33 44.12
N LEU A 678 -0.60 -5.29 43.89
CA LEU A 678 -1.44 -4.10 44.07
C LEU A 678 -2.64 -4.42 44.96
N SER A 679 -3.09 -3.47 45.78
CA SER A 679 -4.31 -3.60 46.58
C SER A 679 -5.51 -3.07 45.82
N TYR A 680 -6.58 -3.87 45.69
CA TYR A 680 -7.81 -3.44 45.02
C TYR A 680 -8.84 -2.87 46.01
N ASN A 681 -9.02 -1.55 45.97
CA ASN A 681 -9.99 -0.83 46.77
C ASN A 681 -11.40 -1.06 46.19
N ARG A 682 -12.25 -1.82 46.90
CA ARG A 682 -13.60 -2.18 46.42
C ARG A 682 -14.62 -1.03 46.44
N ILE A 683 -14.30 0.11 47.04
CA ILE A 683 -15.21 1.25 47.21
C ILE A 683 -15.09 2.22 46.03
N SER A 684 -13.86 2.59 45.65
CA SER A 684 -13.57 3.43 44.48
C SER A 684 -13.24 2.61 43.22
N GLY A 685 -12.87 1.34 43.35
CA GLY A 685 -12.35 0.52 42.25
C GLY A 685 -10.90 0.83 41.88
N GLU A 686 -10.20 1.65 42.66
CA GLU A 686 -8.79 2.00 42.46
C GLU A 686 -7.85 0.85 42.85
N TYR A 687 -6.60 0.96 42.42
CA TYR A 687 -5.51 0.05 42.76
C TYR A 687 -4.36 0.85 43.38
N GLU A 688 -3.84 0.37 44.50
CA GLU A 688 -2.79 1.04 45.30
C GLU A 688 -1.51 0.17 45.33
N ASP A 689 -0.32 0.79 45.34
CA ASP A 689 0.96 0.08 45.54
C ASP A 689 0.96 -0.64 46.91
N ILE A 690 1.41 -1.90 46.98
CA ILE A 690 1.72 -2.58 48.24
C ILE A 690 3.24 -2.74 48.39
N ASP A 691 3.81 -2.42 49.56
CA ASP A 691 5.18 -2.85 49.88
C ASP A 691 5.19 -4.37 50.12
N VAL A 692 6.09 -5.09 49.44
CA VAL A 692 6.21 -6.55 49.55
C VAL A 692 6.41 -7.01 51.01
N ARG A 693 6.98 -6.16 51.87
CA ARG A 693 7.13 -6.40 53.32
C ARG A 693 5.78 -6.50 54.03
N ASP A 694 4.82 -5.66 53.68
CA ASP A 694 3.47 -5.67 54.28
C ASP A 694 2.70 -6.95 53.91
N ILE A 695 2.93 -7.49 52.71
CA ILE A 695 2.32 -8.76 52.28
C ILE A 695 2.78 -9.89 53.21
N THR A 696 4.09 -9.98 53.48
CA THR A 696 4.64 -10.97 54.42
C THR A 696 4.11 -10.77 55.84
N MET A 697 4.02 -9.52 56.32
CA MET A 697 3.45 -9.25 57.66
C MET A 697 1.98 -9.67 57.75
N ARG A 698 1.13 -9.30 56.77
CA ARG A 698 -0.31 -9.67 56.75
C ARG A 698 -0.52 -11.18 56.76
N ILE A 699 0.27 -11.92 55.98
CA ILE A 699 0.27 -13.40 55.97
C ILE A 699 0.61 -13.97 57.36
N THR A 700 1.59 -13.40 58.08
CA THR A 700 1.90 -13.84 59.46
C THR A 700 0.94 -13.36 60.53
N THR A 701 0.20 -12.26 60.33
CA THR A 701 -0.73 -11.70 61.34
C THR A 701 -2.20 -12.06 61.12
N GLY A 702 -2.57 -12.65 59.98
CA GLY A 702 -3.94 -13.09 59.70
C GLY A 702 -4.96 -11.94 59.60
N ARG A 703 -4.56 -10.79 59.04
CA ARG A 703 -5.37 -9.57 58.88
C ARG A 703 -5.35 -9.08 57.44
#